data_AF-A0AA43C902-F1
#
_entry.id   AF-A0AA43C902-F1
#
_cell.length_a   1.000
_cell.length_b   1.000
_cell.length_c   1.000
_cell.angle_alpha   90.00
_cell.angle_beta   90.00
_cell.angle_gamma   90.00
#
_symmetry.space_group_name_H-M   'P 1'
#
loop_
_entity.id
_entity.type
_entity.pdbx_description
1 polymer ?
#
loop_
_entity_poly.entity_id
_entity_poly.type
_entity_poly.pdbx_seq_one_letter_code
_entity_poly.pdbx_strand_id
1 'polypeptide(L)'
;EALEVLGGMLRVGIPDYRLPPEVLDQEIDHILRQGVKTRTGVRFGTGLTFEDLKEEGFAAVFLGIGAHNSLDMQIPGEKDTQGVIDAVRFLREVNLGNKTCPGSRVVVIGGGNVAIDAARVLKRLGSQEVTVVYRRSEQEMPAYAEEIEGAKKEEIRFSFLTAPVGILAKEGKVDGFECIRTELGPTDDSGRRRPVPVDGSEFVIPCDVVIPAIGQKIDTSWAVRVPDLKWSRRNRLNVNPQTMQTSIPYVFAGGDAVTGPDTVIQAVAAGHKAVEAIHRYINGENLELYTQQLEARKKPGTDWQKIPEGIPQKARAHPKHMDAKMSAACFDEVDFGFSESAAQQEARRCLNCGVCCECMECIKVCEAKAIDHNMEAEEMEVNVGSIIVATGYDIMDPTPMKQFGYGKYPNVFTSLEFERLSNATGPTGGEIYIRDDNGDFTRTPKSVAILHCIGSRDVNYHEYCSRVCCMYALKYAHLIHEKVGHDTQVYNFYIDMRCFGKGYEEFYKRCQEEGTRFIRGKVAEITDQAVKPEEEGKLIAIAEDTLLGRRLRIPVDMAVLCVAMEARSDAHEMGRIFGVNQGADGFFLEEHPKLGPLNTATDGVFLAGACQGPKDIPDAVSQASGAAVKALALATLGKVKVAPIISWIDPDVCAGCRTCIELCPYTAIEYNARMGVSVVNEALCKGCGSCAGFCPSGAAQVKHFNEKQILAELEGIVDSLHTVGM
;
A
#
# COMPACT_ATOMS: atom_id res chain seq x y z
N GLU A 1 -4.98 -40.71 14.29
CA GLU A 1 -6.31 -40.37 13.72
C GLU A 1 -7.31 -41.33 14.33
N ALA A 2 -8.43 -40.80 14.84
CA ALA A 2 -9.48 -41.59 15.47
C ALA A 2 -10.37 -42.29 14.45
N LEU A 3 -10.46 -41.75 13.23
CA LEU A 3 -11.15 -42.36 12.10
C LEU A 3 -10.26 -43.38 11.37
N GLU A 4 -10.87 -44.21 10.53
CA GLU A 4 -10.15 -45.14 9.64
C GLU A 4 -9.48 -44.44 8.45
N VAL A 5 -9.81 -43.16 8.22
CA VAL A 5 -9.31 -42.34 7.10
C VAL A 5 -8.64 -41.07 7.61
N LEU A 6 -7.62 -40.60 6.88
CA LEU A 6 -6.92 -39.34 7.16
C LEU A 6 -7.66 -38.13 6.59
N GLY A 7 -7.27 -36.93 7.01
CA GLY A 7 -7.80 -35.66 6.51
C GLY A 7 -8.79 -34.95 7.43
N GLY A 8 -9.17 -35.54 8.57
CA GLY A 8 -9.99 -34.88 9.58
C GLY A 8 -11.30 -34.29 9.03
N MET A 9 -11.69 -33.10 9.49
CA MET A 9 -12.93 -32.44 9.04
C MET A 9 -12.91 -32.01 7.55
N LEU A 10 -11.75 -31.91 6.90
CA LEU A 10 -11.69 -31.69 5.45
C LEU A 10 -12.26 -32.91 4.71
N ARG A 11 -11.88 -34.11 5.15
CA ARG A 11 -12.37 -35.39 4.58
C ARG A 11 -13.84 -35.62 4.90
N VAL A 12 -14.25 -35.43 6.15
CA VAL A 12 -15.57 -35.89 6.62
C VAL A 12 -16.59 -34.80 6.91
N GLY A 13 -16.20 -33.53 6.84
CA GLY A 13 -17.07 -32.40 7.14
C GLY A 13 -17.42 -31.57 5.90
N ILE A 14 -16.49 -31.39 4.98
CA ILE A 14 -16.71 -30.63 3.73
C ILE A 14 -17.26 -31.59 2.67
N PRO A 15 -18.40 -31.29 2.02
CA PRO A 15 -18.95 -32.15 0.98
C PRO A 15 -18.00 -32.31 -0.23
N ASP A 16 -18.03 -33.50 -0.85
CA ASP A 16 -17.20 -33.86 -2.02
C ASP A 16 -17.29 -32.85 -3.18
N TYR A 17 -18.46 -32.22 -3.38
CA TYR A 17 -18.68 -31.23 -4.45
C TYR A 17 -17.94 -29.89 -4.23
N ARG A 18 -17.42 -29.65 -3.02
CA ARG A 18 -16.60 -28.49 -2.66
C ARG A 18 -15.14 -28.84 -2.49
N LEU A 19 -14.86 -30.07 -2.05
CA LEU A 19 -13.51 -30.58 -1.87
C LEU A 19 -13.46 -32.02 -2.38
N PRO A 20 -13.12 -32.21 -3.67
CA PRO A 20 -13.08 -33.53 -4.29
C PRO A 20 -12.13 -34.47 -3.55
N PRO A 21 -12.52 -35.74 -3.35
CA PRO A 21 -11.77 -36.61 -2.49
C PRO A 21 -10.38 -36.94 -3.03
N GLU A 22 -10.24 -37.04 -4.35
CA GLU A 22 -8.98 -37.35 -5.04
C GLU A 22 -7.95 -36.23 -4.86
N VAL A 23 -8.40 -34.97 -4.79
CA VAL A 23 -7.53 -33.81 -4.57
C VAL A 23 -6.95 -33.87 -3.16
N LEU A 24 -7.79 -34.14 -2.16
CA LEU A 24 -7.32 -34.29 -0.78
C LEU A 24 -6.39 -35.50 -0.61
N ASP A 25 -6.67 -36.61 -1.30
CA ASP A 25 -5.83 -37.81 -1.26
C ASP A 25 -4.43 -37.53 -1.84
N GLN A 26 -4.34 -36.76 -2.93
CA GLN A 26 -3.06 -36.33 -3.50
C GLN A 26 -2.21 -35.51 -2.52
N GLU A 27 -2.83 -34.57 -1.81
CA GLU A 27 -2.15 -33.74 -0.80
C GLU A 27 -1.69 -34.57 0.41
N ILE A 28 -2.53 -35.49 0.89
CA ILE A 28 -2.17 -36.41 1.98
C ILE A 28 -1.01 -37.31 1.55
N ASP A 29 -1.08 -37.90 0.35
CA ASP A 29 -0.03 -38.76 -0.19
C ASP A 29 1.30 -38.01 -0.34
N HIS A 30 1.26 -36.73 -0.71
CA HIS A 30 2.45 -35.90 -0.76
C HIS A 30 3.13 -35.80 0.61
N ILE A 31 2.35 -35.59 1.68
CA ILE A 31 2.85 -35.54 3.06
C ILE A 31 3.40 -36.91 3.50
N LEU A 32 2.70 -38.00 3.20
CA LEU A 32 3.13 -39.36 3.57
C LEU A 32 4.45 -39.75 2.92
N ARG A 33 4.68 -39.32 1.66
CA ARG A 33 5.95 -39.55 0.95
C ARG A 33 7.17 -38.89 1.61
N GLN A 34 6.98 -37.89 2.48
CA GLN A 34 8.04 -37.28 3.28
C GLN A 34 8.47 -38.15 4.48
N GLY A 35 7.88 -39.33 4.66
CA GLY A 35 8.23 -40.28 5.72
C GLY A 35 7.37 -40.19 6.98
N VAL A 36 6.22 -39.51 6.90
CA VAL A 36 5.27 -39.42 8.03
C VAL A 36 4.63 -40.78 8.29
N LYS A 37 4.69 -41.25 9.53
CA LYS A 37 4.01 -42.48 9.99
C LYS A 37 2.63 -42.14 10.54
N THR A 38 1.62 -42.92 10.17
CA THR A 38 0.24 -42.70 10.60
C THR A 38 -0.33 -43.91 11.33
N ARG A 39 -1.28 -43.64 12.23
CA ARG A 39 -2.11 -44.64 12.93
C ARG A 39 -3.56 -44.18 12.86
N THR A 40 -4.41 -44.97 12.20
CA THR A 40 -5.87 -44.75 12.08
C THR A 40 -6.61 -45.64 13.06
N GLY A 41 -7.88 -45.34 13.35
CA GLY A 41 -8.69 -46.06 14.33
C GLY A 41 -8.21 -45.92 15.79
N VAL A 42 -7.27 -45.00 16.06
CA VAL A 42 -6.70 -44.78 17.40
C VAL A 42 -7.19 -43.46 17.96
N ARG A 43 -7.99 -43.54 19.04
CA ARG A 43 -8.56 -42.38 19.73
C ARG A 43 -7.72 -41.97 20.94
N PHE A 44 -7.32 -40.69 20.97
CA PHE A 44 -6.66 -40.10 22.12
C PHE A 44 -7.58 -40.10 23.36
N GLY A 45 -7.02 -40.46 24.51
CA GLY A 45 -7.72 -40.59 25.80
C GLY A 45 -8.26 -41.99 26.10
N THR A 46 -8.46 -42.86 25.09
CA THR A 46 -8.88 -44.26 25.28
C THR A 46 -7.91 -45.28 24.71
N GLY A 47 -7.35 -45.03 23.53
CA GLY A 47 -6.39 -45.91 22.85
C GLY A 47 -4.96 -45.35 22.78
N LEU A 48 -4.75 -44.11 23.20
CA LEU A 48 -3.45 -43.44 23.27
C LEU A 48 -3.50 -42.31 24.30
N THR A 49 -2.47 -42.19 25.13
CA THR A 49 -2.31 -41.16 26.18
C THR A 49 -1.02 -40.36 26.00
N PHE A 50 -0.81 -39.32 26.81
CA PHE A 50 0.45 -38.57 26.79
C PHE A 50 1.61 -39.41 27.32
N GLU A 51 1.35 -40.26 28.30
CA GLU A 51 2.30 -41.18 28.90
C GLU A 51 2.81 -42.17 27.84
N ASP A 52 1.90 -42.77 27.06
CA ASP A 52 2.27 -43.68 25.96
C ASP A 52 3.20 -42.99 24.94
N LEU A 53 2.87 -41.75 24.53
CA LEU A 53 3.69 -40.97 23.59
C LEU A 53 5.07 -40.65 24.18
N LYS A 54 5.15 -40.39 25.47
CA LYS A 54 6.42 -40.13 26.15
C LYS A 54 7.27 -41.41 26.24
N GLU A 55 6.67 -42.55 26.53
CA GLU A 55 7.34 -43.86 26.54
C GLU A 55 7.83 -44.29 25.15
N GLU A 56 7.08 -43.94 24.09
CA GLU A 56 7.50 -44.11 22.70
C GLU A 56 8.66 -43.18 22.27
N GLY A 57 9.07 -42.24 23.13
CA GLY A 57 10.23 -41.38 22.92
C GLY A 57 9.95 -40.08 22.15
N PHE A 58 8.70 -39.64 22.05
CA PHE A 58 8.38 -38.35 21.42
C PHE A 58 8.81 -37.17 22.30
N ALA A 59 9.61 -36.25 21.73
CA ALA A 59 10.11 -35.07 22.43
C ALA A 59 9.08 -33.93 22.59
N ALA A 60 8.09 -33.88 21.70
CA ALA A 60 7.00 -32.90 21.72
C ALA A 60 5.73 -33.50 21.10
N VAL A 61 4.55 -32.98 21.49
CA VAL A 61 3.23 -33.41 21.01
C VAL A 61 2.43 -32.21 20.52
N PHE A 62 1.80 -32.31 19.35
CA PHE A 62 0.87 -31.31 18.83
C PHE A 62 -0.57 -31.84 18.83
N LEU A 63 -1.47 -31.14 19.51
CA LEU A 63 -2.90 -31.44 19.57
C LEU A 63 -3.68 -30.68 18.48
N GLY A 64 -4.00 -31.39 17.40
CA GLY A 64 -4.91 -30.95 16.33
C GLY A 64 -6.26 -31.68 16.36
N ILE A 65 -6.88 -31.80 17.54
CA ILE A 65 -8.04 -32.70 17.77
C ILE A 65 -9.38 -32.21 17.18
N GLY A 66 -9.45 -30.96 16.74
CA GLY A 66 -10.64 -30.38 16.09
C GLY A 66 -11.90 -30.30 16.97
N ALA A 67 -13.02 -29.89 16.35
CA ALA A 67 -14.35 -29.83 16.96
C ALA A 67 -15.34 -30.77 16.25
N HIS A 68 -15.22 -32.07 16.50
CA HIS A 68 -15.92 -33.13 15.76
C HIS A 68 -17.34 -33.48 16.26
N ASN A 69 -17.85 -32.78 17.29
CA ASN A 69 -19.17 -33.03 17.88
C ASN A 69 -20.07 -31.81 17.71
N SER A 70 -21.39 -32.00 17.69
CA SER A 70 -22.33 -30.87 17.61
C SER A 70 -22.86 -30.40 18.96
N LEU A 71 -23.35 -29.15 18.96
CA LEU A 71 -24.14 -28.59 20.04
C LEU A 71 -25.59 -29.07 19.99
N ASP A 72 -26.17 -29.28 21.17
CA ASP A 72 -27.58 -29.62 21.33
C ASP A 72 -28.42 -28.33 21.36
N MET A 73 -29.58 -28.31 20.71
CA MET A 73 -30.52 -27.16 20.69
C MET A 73 -31.17 -26.94 22.06
N GLN A 74 -31.25 -27.98 22.89
CA GLN A 74 -31.88 -27.98 24.22
C GLN A 74 -33.38 -27.65 24.18
N ILE A 75 -34.08 -28.21 23.18
CA ILE A 75 -35.53 -28.04 22.99
C ILE A 75 -36.30 -29.34 23.29
N PRO A 76 -37.58 -29.27 23.67
CA PRO A 76 -38.43 -30.45 23.84
C PRO A 76 -38.47 -31.33 22.58
N GLY A 77 -38.35 -32.64 22.76
CA GLY A 77 -38.40 -33.64 21.69
C GLY A 77 -37.07 -33.93 20.96
N GLU A 78 -36.00 -33.15 21.20
CA GLU A 78 -34.71 -33.30 20.50
C GLU A 78 -34.06 -34.68 20.67
N LYS A 79 -34.07 -35.24 21.88
CA LYS A 79 -33.37 -36.51 22.18
C LYS A 79 -34.25 -37.75 22.04
N ASP A 80 -35.56 -37.58 22.13
CA ASP A 80 -36.51 -38.68 22.28
C ASP A 80 -37.31 -38.97 21.00
N THR A 81 -37.05 -38.21 19.91
CA THR A 81 -37.77 -38.34 18.63
C THR A 81 -36.86 -38.91 17.54
N GLN A 82 -37.32 -39.97 16.87
CA GLN A 82 -36.65 -40.52 15.69
C GLN A 82 -36.77 -39.57 14.50
N GLY A 83 -35.68 -39.30 13.80
CA GLY A 83 -35.62 -38.35 12.67
C GLY A 83 -34.89 -37.05 12.99
N VAL A 84 -34.37 -36.89 14.21
CA VAL A 84 -33.42 -35.81 14.55
C VAL A 84 -32.00 -36.32 14.30
N ILE A 85 -31.28 -35.70 13.37
CA ILE A 85 -29.96 -36.16 12.92
C ILE A 85 -28.94 -35.04 13.07
N ASP A 86 -27.87 -35.27 13.83
CA ASP A 86 -26.76 -34.35 13.94
C ASP A 86 -26.12 -34.04 12.57
N ALA A 87 -26.00 -32.76 12.20
CA ALA A 87 -25.40 -32.33 10.94
C ALA A 87 -23.96 -32.83 10.74
N VAL A 88 -23.12 -32.82 11.78
CA VAL A 88 -21.71 -33.24 11.66
C VAL A 88 -21.62 -34.73 11.41
N ARG A 89 -22.40 -35.52 12.15
CA ARG A 89 -22.54 -36.96 11.91
C ARG A 89 -23.12 -37.26 10.53
N PHE A 90 -24.17 -36.54 10.12
CA PHE A 90 -24.80 -36.71 8.81
C PHE A 90 -23.80 -36.51 7.66
N LEU A 91 -23.12 -35.36 7.64
CA LEU A 91 -22.11 -35.06 6.62
C LEU A 91 -20.97 -36.08 6.63
N ARG A 92 -20.52 -36.50 7.83
CA ARG A 92 -19.52 -37.56 7.97
C ARG A 92 -19.96 -38.87 7.35
N GLU A 93 -21.16 -39.33 7.66
CA GLU A 93 -21.69 -40.59 7.10
C GLU A 93 -21.80 -40.51 5.58
N VAL A 94 -22.27 -39.37 5.04
CA VAL A 94 -22.38 -39.14 3.59
C VAL A 94 -21.01 -39.17 2.91
N ASN A 95 -20.01 -38.49 3.46
CA ASN A 95 -18.65 -38.48 2.90
C ASN A 95 -17.93 -39.84 3.03
N LEU A 96 -18.30 -40.65 4.03
CA LEU A 96 -17.83 -42.03 4.17
C LEU A 96 -18.62 -43.04 3.31
N GLY A 97 -19.55 -42.56 2.47
CA GLY A 97 -20.23 -43.36 1.45
C GLY A 97 -21.70 -43.68 1.72
N ASN A 98 -22.26 -43.31 2.88
CA ASN A 98 -23.69 -43.48 3.14
C ASN A 98 -24.52 -42.41 2.42
N LYS A 99 -24.84 -42.64 1.14
CA LYS A 99 -25.65 -41.73 0.32
C LYS A 99 -27.17 -41.99 0.43
N THR A 100 -27.64 -42.41 1.60
CA THR A 100 -29.08 -42.67 1.84
C THR A 100 -29.83 -41.38 2.13
N CYS A 101 -30.93 -41.12 1.44
CA CYS A 101 -31.79 -39.96 1.71
C CYS A 101 -32.48 -40.11 3.08
N PRO A 102 -32.30 -39.17 4.02
CA PRO A 102 -32.85 -39.32 5.37
C PRO A 102 -34.35 -39.07 5.43
N GLY A 103 -34.92 -38.28 4.51
CA GLY A 103 -36.34 -37.91 4.51
C GLY A 103 -36.74 -37.06 3.31
N SER A 104 -38.04 -36.91 3.08
CA SER A 104 -38.57 -36.15 1.95
C SER A 104 -38.69 -34.65 2.26
N ARG A 105 -39.06 -34.30 3.50
CA ARG A 105 -39.29 -32.92 3.95
C ARG A 105 -38.39 -32.61 5.14
N VAL A 106 -37.27 -31.96 4.90
CA VAL A 106 -36.20 -31.79 5.90
C VAL A 106 -36.07 -30.34 6.34
N VAL A 107 -35.94 -30.14 7.65
CA VAL A 107 -35.62 -28.83 8.24
C VAL A 107 -34.19 -28.84 8.76
N VAL A 108 -33.36 -27.90 8.27
CA VAL A 108 -31.98 -27.70 8.73
C VAL A 108 -31.93 -26.44 9.58
N ILE A 109 -31.33 -26.50 10.77
CA ILE A 109 -31.31 -25.39 11.73
C ILE A 109 -29.92 -24.80 11.82
N GLY A 110 -29.78 -23.53 11.46
CA GLY A 110 -28.50 -22.83 11.51
C GLY A 110 -28.31 -21.91 10.31
N GLY A 111 -27.24 -21.13 10.33
CA GLY A 111 -26.91 -20.20 9.22
C GLY A 111 -25.45 -20.20 8.79
N GLY A 112 -24.62 -21.09 9.34
CA GLY A 112 -23.22 -21.25 8.95
C GLY A 112 -23.03 -22.22 7.80
N ASN A 113 -21.78 -22.34 7.32
CA ASN A 113 -21.43 -23.21 6.19
C ASN A 113 -21.92 -24.65 6.39
N VAL A 114 -21.79 -25.23 7.60
CA VAL A 114 -22.30 -26.58 7.92
C VAL A 114 -23.80 -26.73 7.64
N ALA A 115 -24.60 -25.70 7.92
CA ALA A 115 -26.04 -25.75 7.66
C ALA A 115 -26.35 -25.71 6.15
N ILE A 116 -25.61 -24.90 5.40
CA ILE A 116 -25.75 -24.80 3.94
C ILE A 116 -25.26 -26.09 3.26
N ASP A 117 -24.09 -26.59 3.67
CA ASP A 117 -23.53 -27.86 3.20
C ASP A 117 -24.51 -29.00 3.45
N ALA A 118 -25.07 -29.12 4.66
CA ALA A 118 -26.09 -30.13 4.96
C ALA A 118 -27.33 -29.97 4.08
N ALA A 119 -27.84 -28.75 3.90
CA ALA A 119 -29.01 -28.49 3.07
C ALA A 119 -28.80 -28.86 1.59
N ARG A 120 -27.64 -28.49 1.03
CA ARG A 120 -27.24 -28.78 -0.34
C ARG A 120 -26.98 -30.28 -0.57
N VAL A 121 -26.41 -30.97 0.43
CA VAL A 121 -26.27 -32.43 0.41
C VAL A 121 -27.63 -33.13 0.45
N LEU A 122 -28.56 -32.71 1.30
CA LEU A 122 -29.92 -33.30 1.35
C LEU A 122 -30.64 -33.20 0.00
N LYS A 123 -30.53 -32.05 -0.67
CA LYS A 123 -31.10 -31.86 -2.01
C LYS A 123 -30.50 -32.87 -3.01
N ARG A 124 -29.18 -33.08 -2.98
CA ARG A 124 -28.47 -34.07 -3.82
C ARG A 124 -28.84 -35.51 -3.52
N LEU A 125 -29.13 -35.83 -2.25
CA LEU A 125 -29.61 -37.15 -1.85
C LEU A 125 -31.08 -37.40 -2.23
N GLY A 126 -31.80 -36.37 -2.71
CA GLY A 126 -33.16 -36.51 -3.25
C GLY A 126 -34.28 -36.07 -2.31
N SER A 127 -33.99 -35.30 -1.25
CA SER A 127 -35.04 -34.66 -0.44
C SER A 127 -35.86 -33.69 -1.31
N GLN A 128 -37.19 -33.82 -1.29
CA GLN A 128 -38.08 -33.02 -2.14
C GLN A 128 -38.19 -31.58 -1.65
N GLU A 129 -38.31 -31.39 -0.34
CA GLU A 129 -38.36 -30.07 0.30
C GLU A 129 -37.28 -29.96 1.38
N VAL A 130 -36.38 -28.99 1.22
CA VAL A 130 -35.35 -28.67 2.22
C VAL A 130 -35.56 -27.21 2.64
N THR A 131 -35.75 -26.99 3.94
CA THR A 131 -35.93 -25.66 4.52
C THR A 131 -34.84 -25.36 5.56
N VAL A 132 -34.07 -24.31 5.34
CA VAL A 132 -33.11 -23.78 6.31
C VAL A 132 -33.80 -22.78 7.23
N VAL A 133 -33.83 -23.08 8.52
CA VAL A 133 -34.37 -22.21 9.57
C VAL A 133 -33.23 -21.42 10.21
N TYR A 134 -33.31 -20.10 10.12
CA TYR A 134 -32.32 -19.20 10.71
C TYR A 134 -32.97 -18.10 11.53
N ARG A 135 -32.48 -17.93 12.76
CA ARG A 135 -33.01 -16.97 13.74
C ARG A 135 -32.71 -15.51 13.44
N ARG A 136 -32.00 -15.19 12.35
CA ARG A 136 -31.69 -13.81 11.93
C ARG A 136 -32.04 -13.62 10.46
N SER A 137 -31.76 -12.44 9.91
CA SER A 137 -31.90 -12.20 8.49
C SER A 137 -30.73 -12.80 7.71
N GLU A 138 -30.84 -12.82 6.38
CA GLU A 138 -29.79 -13.26 5.48
C GLU A 138 -28.48 -12.47 5.67
N GLN A 139 -28.56 -11.16 5.95
CA GLN A 139 -27.39 -10.30 6.11
C GLN A 139 -26.49 -10.72 7.29
N GLU A 140 -27.06 -11.36 8.31
CA GLU A 140 -26.31 -11.85 9.45
C GLU A 140 -25.90 -13.33 9.32
N MET A 141 -26.11 -13.98 8.17
CA MET A 141 -25.67 -15.37 7.97
C MET A 141 -24.14 -15.45 7.92
N PRO A 142 -23.51 -16.33 8.73
CA PRO A 142 -22.06 -16.53 8.68
C PRO A 142 -21.59 -17.41 7.51
N ALA A 143 -22.48 -18.06 6.75
CA ALA A 143 -22.09 -18.81 5.57
C ALA A 143 -21.60 -17.90 4.44
N TYR A 144 -20.77 -18.44 3.54
CA TYR A 144 -20.31 -17.70 2.36
C TYR A 144 -21.48 -17.32 1.46
N ALA A 145 -21.46 -16.10 0.91
CA ALA A 145 -22.58 -15.57 0.12
C ALA A 145 -22.84 -16.42 -1.12
N GLU A 146 -21.78 -16.90 -1.76
CA GLU A 146 -21.81 -17.77 -2.94
C GLU A 146 -22.50 -19.11 -2.64
N GLU A 147 -22.28 -19.65 -1.44
CA GLU A 147 -22.92 -20.89 -0.98
C GLU A 147 -24.42 -20.69 -0.70
N ILE A 148 -24.80 -19.54 -0.12
CA ILE A 148 -26.20 -19.17 0.09
C ILE A 148 -26.91 -19.00 -1.26
N GLU A 149 -26.28 -18.31 -2.21
CA GLU A 149 -26.81 -18.18 -3.58
C GLU A 149 -26.94 -19.53 -4.29
N GLY A 150 -25.93 -20.39 -4.15
CA GLY A 150 -25.96 -21.76 -4.67
C GLY A 150 -27.14 -22.54 -4.13
N ALA A 151 -27.34 -22.52 -2.81
CA ALA A 151 -28.48 -23.18 -2.16
C ALA A 151 -29.84 -22.66 -2.67
N LYS A 152 -29.99 -21.34 -2.85
CA LYS A 152 -31.21 -20.75 -3.42
C LYS A 152 -31.46 -21.20 -4.86
N LYS A 153 -30.41 -21.25 -5.68
CA LYS A 153 -30.48 -21.72 -7.08
C LYS A 153 -30.83 -23.21 -7.17
N GLU A 154 -30.46 -24.00 -6.15
CA GLU A 154 -30.86 -25.40 -5.97
C GLU A 154 -32.27 -25.56 -5.36
N GLU A 155 -33.05 -24.47 -5.27
CA GLU A 155 -34.42 -24.40 -4.76
C GLU A 155 -34.56 -24.78 -3.27
N ILE A 156 -33.51 -24.57 -2.47
CA ILE A 156 -33.58 -24.71 -1.01
C ILE A 156 -34.32 -23.49 -0.43
N ARG A 157 -35.31 -23.76 0.43
CA ARG A 157 -36.13 -22.71 1.05
C ARG A 157 -35.43 -22.16 2.29
N PHE A 158 -35.61 -20.88 2.57
CA PHE A 158 -35.09 -20.22 3.77
C PHE A 158 -36.24 -19.65 4.60
N SER A 159 -36.29 -20.00 5.88
CA SER A 159 -37.14 -19.37 6.89
C SER A 159 -36.26 -18.52 7.78
N PHE A 160 -36.05 -17.27 7.36
CA PHE A 160 -35.34 -16.27 8.14
C PHE A 160 -36.17 -15.80 9.33
N LEU A 161 -35.51 -15.12 10.28
CA LEU A 161 -36.15 -14.53 11.44
C LEU A 161 -37.05 -15.56 12.18
N THR A 162 -36.53 -16.77 12.31
CA THR A 162 -37.26 -17.93 12.83
C THR A 162 -36.36 -18.72 13.78
N ALA A 163 -36.79 -18.89 15.03
CA ALA A 163 -36.06 -19.64 16.06
C ALA A 163 -36.79 -20.94 16.43
N PRO A 164 -36.05 -21.99 16.82
CA PRO A 164 -36.64 -23.27 17.19
C PRO A 164 -37.28 -23.22 18.58
N VAL A 165 -38.43 -23.88 18.74
CA VAL A 165 -39.17 -23.99 20.02
C VAL A 165 -39.25 -25.45 20.47
N GLY A 166 -39.58 -26.38 19.57
CA GLY A 166 -39.81 -27.78 19.91
C GLY A 166 -39.95 -28.67 18.68
N ILE A 167 -39.98 -29.99 18.91
CA ILE A 167 -40.17 -31.00 17.86
C ILE A 167 -41.49 -31.73 18.11
N LEU A 168 -42.36 -31.75 17.11
CA LEU A 168 -43.61 -32.48 17.16
C LEU A 168 -43.38 -33.91 16.68
N ALA A 169 -43.76 -34.87 17.53
CA ALA A 169 -43.61 -36.28 17.26
C ALA A 169 -44.96 -36.96 17.05
N LYS A 170 -45.05 -37.80 16.01
CA LYS A 170 -46.16 -38.72 15.77
C LYS A 170 -45.62 -40.14 15.72
N GLU A 171 -46.14 -41.02 16.58
CA GLU A 171 -45.64 -42.40 16.73
C GLU A 171 -44.12 -42.47 17.02
N GLY A 172 -43.59 -41.48 17.74
CA GLY A 172 -42.16 -41.41 18.08
C GLY A 172 -41.24 -40.93 16.95
N LYS A 173 -41.79 -40.53 15.80
CA LYS A 173 -41.05 -39.94 14.66
C LYS A 173 -41.39 -38.47 14.48
N VAL A 174 -40.47 -37.70 13.90
CA VAL A 174 -40.71 -36.29 13.55
C VAL A 174 -41.91 -36.19 12.59
N ASP A 175 -42.85 -35.31 12.90
CA ASP A 175 -44.00 -34.94 12.04
C ASP A 175 -44.06 -33.41 11.78
N GLY A 176 -43.34 -32.62 12.58
CA GLY A 176 -43.23 -31.18 12.41
C GLY A 176 -42.19 -30.54 13.32
N PHE A 177 -41.78 -29.33 12.94
CA PHE A 177 -40.82 -28.51 13.68
C PHE A 177 -41.49 -27.22 14.15
N GLU A 178 -41.60 -27.05 15.46
CA GLU A 178 -42.23 -25.90 16.08
C GLU A 178 -41.23 -24.74 16.18
N CYS A 179 -41.64 -23.58 15.69
CA CYS A 179 -40.82 -22.39 15.57
C CYS A 179 -41.57 -21.17 16.08
N ILE A 180 -40.81 -20.12 16.41
CA ILE A 180 -41.32 -18.79 16.72
C ILE A 180 -40.66 -17.76 15.80
N ARG A 181 -41.39 -16.72 15.39
CA ARG A 181 -40.78 -15.61 14.67
C ARG A 181 -39.90 -14.80 15.61
N THR A 182 -38.84 -14.22 15.06
CA THR A 182 -37.92 -13.35 15.79
C THR A 182 -37.78 -12.02 15.08
N GLU A 183 -37.56 -10.93 15.82
CA GLU A 183 -37.12 -9.66 15.27
C GLU A 183 -35.65 -9.38 15.61
N LEU A 184 -35.03 -8.46 14.88
CA LEU A 184 -33.64 -8.08 15.12
C LEU A 184 -33.57 -7.03 16.24
N GLY A 185 -33.07 -7.43 17.40
CA GLY A 185 -32.75 -6.55 18.50
C GLY A 185 -31.40 -5.83 18.34
N PRO A 186 -30.83 -5.32 19.45
CA PRO A 186 -29.52 -4.68 19.48
C PRO A 186 -28.39 -5.60 19.05
N THR A 187 -27.28 -5.03 18.62
CA THR A 187 -26.07 -5.73 18.23
C THR A 187 -25.42 -6.47 19.42
N ASP A 188 -24.97 -7.70 19.21
CA ASP A 188 -24.18 -8.48 20.16
C ASP A 188 -22.68 -8.16 20.07
N ASP A 189 -21.88 -8.74 20.98
CA ASP A 189 -20.43 -8.55 21.08
C ASP A 189 -19.66 -9.01 19.83
N SER A 190 -20.31 -9.76 18.92
CA SER A 190 -19.74 -10.16 17.63
C SER A 190 -20.13 -9.21 16.48
N GLY A 191 -20.81 -8.11 16.78
CA GLY A 191 -21.28 -7.15 15.77
C GLY A 191 -22.57 -7.59 15.06
N ARG A 192 -23.24 -8.66 15.50
CA ARG A 192 -24.47 -9.18 14.87
C ARG A 192 -25.71 -8.85 15.70
N ARG A 193 -26.82 -8.51 15.06
CA ARG A 193 -28.07 -8.22 15.78
C ARG A 193 -28.60 -9.45 16.53
N ARG A 194 -29.01 -9.26 17.79
CA ARG A 194 -29.57 -10.33 18.63
C ARG A 194 -30.98 -10.68 18.15
N PRO A 195 -31.33 -11.97 18.02
CA PRO A 195 -32.69 -12.36 17.72
C PRO A 195 -33.56 -12.24 18.98
N VAL A 196 -34.70 -11.56 18.88
CA VAL A 196 -35.68 -11.42 19.96
C VAL A 196 -36.96 -12.13 19.53
N PRO A 197 -37.45 -13.15 20.26
CA PRO A 197 -38.70 -13.81 19.93
C PRO A 197 -39.89 -12.84 19.94
N VAL A 198 -40.82 -13.03 19.00
CA VAL A 198 -42.08 -12.27 18.92
C VAL A 198 -43.16 -13.14 19.55
N ASP A 199 -43.62 -12.78 20.75
CA ASP A 199 -44.63 -13.55 21.49
C ASP A 199 -45.92 -13.75 20.67
N GLY A 200 -46.49 -14.96 20.69
CA GLY A 200 -47.72 -15.30 19.97
C GLY A 200 -47.54 -15.54 18.46
N SER A 201 -46.30 -15.64 17.99
CA SER A 201 -45.96 -15.90 16.57
C SER A 201 -45.54 -17.34 16.29
N GLU A 202 -45.89 -18.28 17.17
CA GLU A 202 -45.55 -19.68 17.06
C GLU A 202 -46.24 -20.33 15.85
N PHE A 203 -45.49 -21.17 15.13
CA PHE A 203 -45.99 -21.91 13.97
C PHE A 203 -45.21 -23.20 13.78
N VAL A 204 -45.77 -24.12 12.98
CA VAL A 204 -45.18 -25.42 12.70
C VAL A 204 -44.76 -25.50 11.24
N ILE A 205 -43.54 -25.95 10.99
CA ILE A 205 -43.04 -26.34 9.67
C ILE A 205 -43.19 -27.87 9.54
N PRO A 206 -44.08 -28.39 8.68
CA PRO A 206 -44.23 -29.83 8.48
C PRO A 206 -42.94 -30.46 7.93
N CYS A 207 -42.42 -31.47 8.61
CA CYS A 207 -41.18 -32.14 8.21
C CYS A 207 -41.14 -33.57 8.75
N ASP A 208 -40.31 -34.42 8.16
CA ASP A 208 -40.05 -35.79 8.62
C ASP A 208 -38.62 -35.97 9.19
N VAL A 209 -37.74 -34.99 8.99
CA VAL A 209 -36.37 -34.96 9.51
C VAL A 209 -35.98 -33.56 9.95
N VAL A 210 -35.23 -33.49 11.05
CA VAL A 210 -34.68 -32.25 11.64
C VAL A 210 -33.17 -32.41 11.76
N ILE A 211 -32.40 -31.47 11.18
CA ILE A 211 -30.93 -31.49 11.20
C ILE A 211 -30.38 -30.23 11.90
N PRO A 212 -30.03 -30.31 13.19
CA PRO A 212 -29.37 -29.21 13.90
C PRO A 212 -27.92 -29.01 13.42
N ALA A 213 -27.63 -27.79 12.96
CA ALA A 213 -26.32 -27.31 12.54
C ALA A 213 -25.97 -25.97 13.24
N ILE A 214 -26.17 -25.93 14.56
CA ILE A 214 -26.08 -24.70 15.38
C ILE A 214 -24.70 -24.44 15.99
N GLY A 215 -23.73 -25.31 15.72
CA GLY A 215 -22.33 -25.16 16.13
C GLY A 215 -21.71 -26.48 16.56
N GLN A 216 -20.40 -26.44 16.79
CA GLN A 216 -19.59 -27.62 17.11
C GLN A 216 -18.86 -27.44 18.44
N LYS A 217 -18.52 -28.57 19.06
CA LYS A 217 -17.79 -28.66 20.33
C LYS A 217 -16.68 -29.69 20.25
N ILE A 218 -15.65 -29.47 21.06
CA ILE A 218 -14.50 -30.37 21.21
C ILE A 218 -14.92 -31.56 22.10
N ASP A 219 -14.36 -32.74 21.83
CA ASP A 219 -14.49 -33.89 22.73
C ASP A 219 -13.61 -33.69 23.97
N THR A 220 -14.23 -33.42 25.11
CA THR A 220 -13.56 -33.20 26.41
C THR A 220 -13.65 -34.40 27.34
N SER A 221 -14.16 -35.56 26.89
CA SER A 221 -14.37 -36.74 27.74
C SER A 221 -13.10 -37.25 28.44
N TRP A 222 -11.93 -37.00 27.84
CA TRP A 222 -10.62 -37.38 28.37
C TRP A 222 -9.94 -36.28 29.21
N ALA A 223 -10.45 -35.04 29.20
CA ALA A 223 -9.79 -33.89 29.82
C ALA A 223 -9.56 -34.07 31.33
N VAL A 224 -10.46 -34.77 32.02
CA VAL A 224 -10.37 -35.06 33.47
C VAL A 224 -9.13 -35.90 33.80
N ARG A 225 -8.61 -36.68 32.85
CA ARG A 225 -7.42 -37.52 33.02
C ARG A 225 -6.11 -36.74 32.95
N VAL A 226 -6.15 -35.49 32.48
CA VAL A 226 -4.96 -34.63 32.29
C VAL A 226 -5.19 -33.25 32.95
N PRO A 227 -5.18 -33.18 34.30
CA PRO A 227 -5.56 -31.97 35.04
C PRO A 227 -4.61 -30.78 34.83
N ASP A 228 -3.36 -31.05 34.41
CA ASP A 228 -2.35 -30.02 34.14
C ASP A 228 -2.61 -29.26 32.84
N LEU A 229 -3.39 -29.83 31.92
CA LEU A 229 -3.78 -29.17 30.69
C LEU A 229 -4.88 -28.14 30.98
N LYS A 230 -4.61 -26.85 30.75
CA LYS A 230 -5.55 -25.76 31.06
C LYS A 230 -6.54 -25.55 29.92
N TRP A 231 -7.80 -25.40 30.31
CA TRP A 231 -8.92 -25.14 29.41
C TRP A 231 -9.54 -23.78 29.71
N SER A 232 -10.08 -23.13 28.69
CA SER A 232 -10.92 -21.94 28.82
C SER A 232 -12.32 -22.30 29.33
N ARG A 233 -13.07 -21.29 29.79
CA ARG A 233 -14.49 -21.43 30.19
C ARG A 233 -15.40 -21.97 29.08
N ARG A 234 -14.97 -21.89 27.82
CA ARG A 234 -15.70 -22.40 26.65
C ARG A 234 -15.22 -23.78 26.21
N ASN A 235 -14.53 -24.52 27.08
CA ASN A 235 -13.99 -25.86 26.81
C ASN A 235 -13.04 -25.90 25.61
N ARG A 236 -12.19 -24.87 25.47
CA ARG A 236 -11.10 -24.81 24.46
C ARG A 236 -9.74 -24.88 25.16
N LEU A 237 -8.71 -25.36 24.48
CA LEU A 237 -7.35 -25.39 25.02
C LEU A 237 -6.76 -23.98 25.16
N ASN A 238 -6.18 -23.68 26.33
CA ASN A 238 -5.43 -22.44 26.51
C ASN A 238 -3.99 -22.63 26.03
N VAL A 239 -3.53 -21.69 25.19
CA VAL A 239 -2.16 -21.67 24.66
C VAL A 239 -1.57 -20.28 24.69
N ASN A 240 -0.25 -20.18 24.63
CA ASN A 240 0.43 -18.94 24.25
C ASN A 240 0.09 -18.61 22.78
N PRO A 241 -0.40 -17.40 22.46
CA PRO A 241 -0.90 -17.04 21.12
C PRO A 241 0.19 -16.87 20.05
N GLN A 242 1.46 -16.77 20.45
CA GLN A 242 2.60 -16.71 19.53
C GLN A 242 3.19 -18.09 19.27
N THR A 243 3.34 -18.91 20.30
CA THR A 243 4.06 -20.19 20.22
C THR A 243 3.14 -21.41 20.13
N MET A 244 1.83 -21.25 20.38
CA MET A 244 0.86 -22.34 20.49
C MET A 244 1.16 -23.34 21.62
N GLN A 245 2.08 -23.01 22.53
CA GLN A 245 2.44 -23.86 23.67
C GLN A 245 1.31 -23.90 24.71
N THR A 246 0.97 -25.08 25.20
CA THR A 246 -0.03 -25.26 26.27
C THR A 246 0.59 -25.06 27.66
N SER A 247 -0.18 -25.31 28.72
CA SER A 247 0.34 -25.36 30.09
C SER A 247 1.29 -26.52 30.38
N ILE A 248 1.36 -27.52 29.49
CA ILE A 248 2.33 -28.62 29.59
C ILE A 248 3.48 -28.32 28.61
N PRO A 249 4.75 -28.18 29.08
CA PRO A 249 5.84 -27.62 28.27
C PRO A 249 6.10 -28.29 26.92
N TYR A 250 5.97 -29.62 26.84
CA TYR A 250 6.21 -30.39 25.61
C TYR A 250 4.94 -30.58 24.75
N VAL A 251 3.80 -29.98 25.14
CA VAL A 251 2.52 -30.10 24.44
C VAL A 251 2.11 -28.76 23.86
N PHE A 252 1.81 -28.77 22.56
CA PHE A 252 1.36 -27.64 21.77
C PHE A 252 -0.03 -27.95 21.21
N ALA A 253 -0.83 -26.93 20.92
CA ALA A 253 -2.18 -27.13 20.37
C ALA A 253 -2.56 -26.03 19.38
N GLY A 254 -3.33 -26.39 18.36
CA GLY A 254 -3.76 -25.44 17.33
C GLY A 254 -5.06 -25.84 16.64
N GLY A 255 -5.53 -24.97 15.75
CA GLY A 255 -6.80 -25.13 15.05
C GLY A 255 -8.00 -25.03 15.99
N ASP A 256 -9.10 -25.69 15.62
CA ASP A 256 -10.40 -25.54 16.28
C ASP A 256 -10.40 -25.92 17.77
N ALA A 257 -9.43 -26.74 18.21
CA ALA A 257 -9.25 -27.08 19.62
C ALA A 257 -8.92 -25.86 20.49
N VAL A 258 -8.33 -24.82 19.90
CA VAL A 258 -7.93 -23.56 20.55
C VAL A 258 -8.90 -22.44 20.21
N THR A 259 -9.18 -22.24 18.92
CA THR A 259 -10.01 -21.11 18.42
C THR A 259 -11.51 -21.36 18.55
N GLY A 260 -11.92 -22.63 18.71
CA GLY A 260 -13.24 -23.08 18.32
C GLY A 260 -13.36 -23.19 16.79
N PRO A 261 -14.52 -23.61 16.27
CA PRO A 261 -14.72 -23.81 14.84
C PRO A 261 -14.39 -22.54 14.05
N ASP A 262 -13.39 -22.64 13.18
CA ASP A 262 -12.90 -21.55 12.34
C ASP A 262 -12.62 -22.08 10.91
N THR A 263 -12.00 -21.25 10.08
CA THR A 263 -11.60 -21.59 8.73
C THR A 263 -10.35 -22.46 8.71
N VAL A 264 -10.23 -23.30 7.67
CA VAL A 264 -9.06 -24.17 7.44
C VAL A 264 -7.75 -23.38 7.46
N ILE A 265 -7.74 -22.17 6.88
CA ILE A 265 -6.54 -21.34 6.82
C ILE A 265 -6.05 -20.90 8.20
N GLN A 266 -6.95 -20.67 9.17
CA GLN A 266 -6.56 -20.37 10.55
C GLN A 266 -5.95 -21.59 11.24
N ALA A 267 -6.45 -22.79 10.96
CA ALA A 267 -5.86 -24.03 11.47
C ALA A 267 -4.44 -24.25 10.90
N VAL A 268 -4.25 -24.01 9.59
CA VAL A 268 -2.93 -24.05 8.95
C VAL A 268 -1.98 -23.02 9.57
N ALA A 269 -2.43 -21.78 9.76
CA ALA A 269 -1.63 -20.73 10.39
C ALA A 269 -1.21 -21.10 11.83
N ALA A 270 -2.11 -21.70 12.63
CA ALA A 270 -1.76 -22.22 13.95
C ALA A 270 -0.72 -23.33 13.88
N GLY A 271 -0.83 -24.23 12.90
CA GLY A 271 0.18 -25.27 12.63
C GLY A 271 1.56 -24.68 12.35
N HIS A 272 1.66 -23.68 11.47
CA HIS A 272 2.94 -23.00 11.18
C HIS A 272 3.56 -22.35 12.41
N LYS A 273 2.77 -21.66 13.24
CA LYS A 273 3.26 -21.09 14.51
C LYS A 273 3.78 -22.17 15.46
N ALA A 274 3.06 -23.28 15.56
CA ALA A 274 3.45 -24.39 16.43
C ALA A 274 4.73 -25.07 15.98
N VAL A 275 4.94 -25.28 14.66
CA VAL A 275 6.13 -25.96 14.14
C VAL A 275 7.41 -25.24 14.51
N GLU A 276 7.46 -23.92 14.34
CA GLU A 276 8.64 -23.12 14.69
C GLU A 276 8.92 -23.16 16.20
N ALA A 277 7.87 -23.07 17.03
CA ALA A 277 8.01 -23.17 18.47
C ALA A 277 8.43 -24.58 18.94
N ILE A 278 7.88 -25.64 18.33
CA ILE A 278 8.26 -27.04 18.62
C ILE A 278 9.73 -27.27 18.27
N HIS A 279 10.19 -26.79 17.12
CA HIS A 279 11.59 -26.91 16.71
C HIS A 279 12.54 -26.26 17.73
N ARG A 280 12.24 -25.02 18.12
CA ARG A 280 13.00 -24.29 19.15
C ARG A 280 12.99 -24.99 20.50
N TYR A 281 11.83 -25.50 20.91
CA TYR A 281 11.68 -26.25 22.15
C TYR A 281 12.56 -27.51 22.17
N ILE A 282 12.54 -28.30 21.09
CA ILE A 282 13.35 -29.52 20.96
C ILE A 282 14.85 -29.19 20.99
N ASN A 283 15.26 -28.04 20.46
CA ASN A 283 16.64 -27.56 20.49
C ASN A 283 17.05 -26.89 21.82
N GLY A 284 16.15 -26.83 22.80
CA GLY A 284 16.43 -26.23 24.12
C GLY A 284 16.49 -24.70 24.12
N GLU A 285 15.91 -24.04 23.12
CA GLU A 285 15.83 -22.58 23.05
C GLU A 285 14.77 -22.01 24.00
N ASN A 286 14.94 -20.75 24.40
CA ASN A 286 14.02 -20.08 25.31
C ASN A 286 12.80 -19.50 24.55
N LEU A 287 11.65 -20.17 24.67
CA LEU A 287 10.40 -19.75 24.03
C LEU A 287 9.82 -18.44 24.57
N GLU A 288 10.12 -18.06 25.81
CA GLU A 288 9.66 -16.80 26.39
C GLU A 288 10.34 -15.62 25.69
N LEU A 289 11.67 -15.73 25.50
CA LEU A 289 12.45 -14.75 24.74
C LEU A 289 11.96 -14.67 23.29
N TYR A 290 11.69 -15.81 22.67
CA TYR A 290 11.15 -15.85 21.31
C TYR A 290 9.77 -15.18 21.21
N THR A 291 8.90 -15.38 22.19
CA THR A 291 7.58 -14.70 22.27
C THR A 291 7.77 -13.19 22.31
N GLN A 292 8.67 -12.69 23.17
CA GLN A 292 8.96 -11.26 23.28
C GLN A 292 9.50 -10.67 21.96
N GLN A 293 10.36 -11.41 21.26
CA GLN A 293 10.87 -11.01 19.94
C GLN A 293 9.75 -10.90 18.90
N LEU A 294 8.82 -11.86 18.87
CA LEU A 294 7.68 -11.83 17.96
C LEU A 294 6.73 -10.67 18.26
N GLU A 295 6.50 -10.35 19.54
CA GLU A 295 5.66 -9.23 19.95
C GLU A 295 6.31 -7.87 19.65
N ALA A 296 7.64 -7.79 19.69
CA ALA A 296 8.40 -6.59 19.34
C ALA A 296 8.47 -6.34 17.82
N ARG A 297 8.21 -7.35 16.97
CA ARG A 297 8.19 -7.17 15.52
C ARG A 297 7.08 -6.20 15.14
N LYS A 298 7.46 -5.09 14.50
CA LYS A 298 6.49 -4.23 13.82
C LYS A 298 5.79 -5.07 12.76
N LYS A 299 4.45 -5.06 12.79
CA LYS A 299 3.67 -5.68 11.72
C LYS A 299 4.00 -4.95 10.42
N PRO A 300 4.23 -5.65 9.30
CA PRO A 300 4.38 -4.99 8.01
C PRO A 300 3.15 -4.10 7.77
N GLY A 301 3.38 -2.83 7.44
CA GLY A 301 2.33 -1.82 7.54
C GLY A 301 2.55 -0.54 6.76
N THR A 302 1.66 -0.36 5.78
CA THR A 302 1.01 0.90 5.36
C THR A 302 1.75 1.87 4.45
N ASP A 303 2.99 1.62 4.04
CA ASP A 303 3.71 2.45 3.06
C ASP A 303 3.28 2.20 1.60
N TRP A 304 1.98 2.02 1.38
CA TRP A 304 1.44 1.79 0.04
C TRP A 304 1.71 3.00 -0.85
N GLN A 305 2.21 2.76 -2.06
CA GLN A 305 2.24 3.82 -3.06
C GLN A 305 0.81 4.33 -3.30
N LYS A 306 0.67 5.67 -3.34
CA LYS A 306 -0.60 6.29 -3.71
C LYS A 306 -0.99 5.79 -5.10
N ILE A 307 -2.21 5.26 -5.20
CA ILE A 307 -2.77 4.82 -6.48
C ILE A 307 -2.89 6.06 -7.36
N PRO A 308 -2.30 6.08 -8.57
CA PRO A 308 -2.41 7.21 -9.49
C PRO A 308 -3.87 7.58 -9.77
N GLU A 309 -4.15 8.88 -9.84
CA GLU A 309 -5.48 9.38 -10.21
C GLU A 309 -5.80 9.03 -11.67
N GLY A 310 -7.04 8.61 -11.95
CA GLY A 310 -7.49 8.30 -13.32
C GLY A 310 -7.33 6.84 -13.78
N ILE A 311 -6.85 5.93 -12.93
CA ILE A 311 -6.84 4.50 -13.27
C ILE A 311 -8.27 3.98 -13.42
N PRO A 312 -8.65 3.39 -14.58
CA PRO A 312 -10.00 2.87 -14.79
C PRO A 312 -10.27 1.68 -13.87
N GLN A 313 -11.35 1.74 -13.08
CA GLN A 313 -11.82 0.61 -12.29
C GLN A 313 -12.30 -0.52 -13.22
N LYS A 314 -11.68 -1.70 -13.08
CA LYS A 314 -12.09 -2.92 -13.75
C LYS A 314 -12.77 -3.86 -12.75
N ALA A 315 -13.89 -4.47 -13.14
CA ALA A 315 -14.55 -5.48 -12.33
C ALA A 315 -13.65 -6.72 -12.16
N ARG A 316 -13.78 -7.41 -11.02
CA ARG A 316 -13.08 -8.67 -10.78
C ARG A 316 -13.67 -9.77 -11.65
N ALA A 317 -12.83 -10.69 -12.09
CA ALA A 317 -13.32 -11.94 -12.68
C ALA A 317 -14.07 -12.77 -11.62
N HIS A 318 -15.11 -13.48 -12.04
CA HIS A 318 -15.83 -14.43 -11.20
C HIS A 318 -15.58 -15.87 -11.68
N PRO A 319 -15.32 -16.83 -10.76
CA PRO A 319 -15.15 -18.24 -11.11
C PRO A 319 -16.38 -18.79 -11.82
N LYS A 320 -16.16 -19.71 -12.76
CA LYS A 320 -17.27 -20.40 -13.42
C LYS A 320 -17.85 -21.46 -12.49
N HIS A 321 -19.16 -21.49 -12.37
CA HIS A 321 -19.88 -22.46 -11.57
C HIS A 321 -20.70 -23.41 -12.43
N MET A 322 -20.93 -24.63 -11.94
CA MET A 322 -21.84 -25.59 -12.55
C MET A 322 -23.29 -25.06 -12.55
N ASP A 323 -24.09 -25.46 -13.55
CA ASP A 323 -25.51 -25.17 -13.58
C ASP A 323 -26.22 -25.74 -12.33
N ALA A 324 -27.16 -24.97 -11.78
CA ALA A 324 -27.81 -25.31 -10.53
C ALA A 324 -28.55 -26.65 -10.57
N LYS A 325 -29.22 -26.98 -11.68
CA LYS A 325 -29.96 -28.24 -11.81
C LYS A 325 -29.03 -29.45 -11.86
N MET A 326 -27.88 -29.30 -12.50
CA MET A 326 -26.85 -30.34 -12.52
C MET A 326 -26.19 -30.48 -11.15
N SER A 327 -25.82 -29.36 -10.53
CA SER A 327 -25.18 -29.36 -9.21
C SER A 327 -26.06 -30.01 -8.14
N ALA A 328 -27.39 -29.81 -8.21
CA ALA A 328 -28.35 -30.44 -7.30
C ALA A 328 -28.51 -31.96 -7.49
N ALA A 329 -27.93 -32.55 -8.54
CA ALA A 329 -28.12 -33.95 -8.91
C ALA A 329 -26.84 -34.81 -8.81
N CYS A 330 -25.68 -34.22 -8.50
CA CYS A 330 -24.42 -34.95 -8.37
C CYS A 330 -23.53 -34.39 -7.24
N PHE A 331 -22.43 -35.10 -6.99
CA PHE A 331 -21.39 -34.72 -6.03
C PHE A 331 -20.11 -34.25 -6.74
N ASP A 332 -20.17 -33.98 -8.05
CA ASP A 332 -19.04 -33.44 -8.80
C ASP A 332 -18.71 -32.00 -8.36
N GLU A 333 -17.47 -31.58 -8.54
CA GLU A 333 -17.01 -30.24 -8.19
C GLU A 333 -17.84 -29.15 -8.89
N VAL A 334 -18.37 -28.21 -8.10
CA VAL A 334 -19.29 -27.17 -8.62
C VAL A 334 -18.61 -25.85 -8.96
N ASP A 335 -17.40 -25.61 -8.47
CA ASP A 335 -16.60 -24.42 -8.76
C ASP A 335 -15.41 -24.83 -9.64
N PHE A 336 -15.37 -24.32 -10.88
CA PHE A 336 -14.31 -24.64 -11.84
C PHE A 336 -13.13 -23.68 -11.78
N GLY A 337 -13.14 -22.73 -10.83
CA GLY A 337 -12.11 -21.71 -10.72
C GLY A 337 -12.09 -20.75 -11.92
N PHE A 338 -10.92 -20.15 -12.12
CA PHE A 338 -10.66 -19.28 -13.27
C PHE A 338 -10.10 -20.07 -14.44
N SER A 339 -10.50 -19.68 -15.66
CA SER A 339 -9.73 -20.06 -16.85
C SER A 339 -8.36 -19.39 -16.80
N GLU A 340 -7.37 -20.00 -17.45
CA GLU A 340 -6.01 -19.44 -17.53
C GLU A 340 -6.00 -17.96 -17.99
N SER A 341 -6.80 -17.63 -19.01
CA SER A 341 -6.95 -16.27 -19.51
C SER A 341 -7.52 -15.30 -18.45
N ALA A 342 -8.53 -15.74 -17.68
CA ALA A 342 -9.10 -14.93 -16.62
C ALA A 342 -8.10 -14.71 -15.47
N ALA A 343 -7.33 -15.74 -15.11
CA ALA A 343 -6.28 -15.64 -14.10
C ALA A 343 -5.18 -14.66 -14.50
N GLN A 344 -4.72 -14.70 -15.76
CA GLN A 344 -3.73 -13.75 -16.29
C GLN A 344 -4.25 -12.31 -16.31
N GLN A 345 -5.52 -12.10 -16.67
CA GLN A 345 -6.14 -10.77 -16.63
C GLN A 345 -6.24 -10.22 -15.21
N GLU A 346 -6.63 -11.06 -14.24
CA GLU A 346 -6.72 -10.66 -12.83
C GLU A 346 -5.32 -10.34 -12.26
N ALA A 347 -4.29 -11.10 -12.65
CA ALA A 347 -2.91 -10.79 -12.30
C ALA A 347 -2.44 -9.44 -12.87
N ARG A 348 -2.77 -9.13 -14.13
CA ARG A 348 -2.49 -7.83 -14.77
C ARG A 348 -3.30 -6.67 -14.17
N ARG A 349 -4.40 -6.96 -13.47
CA ARG A 349 -5.19 -5.96 -12.73
C ARG A 349 -4.50 -5.53 -11.43
N CYS A 350 -3.52 -6.28 -10.93
CA CYS A 350 -2.78 -5.95 -9.71
C CYS A 350 -2.03 -4.62 -9.85
N LEU A 351 -2.22 -3.71 -8.89
CA LEU A 351 -1.59 -2.38 -8.89
C LEU A 351 -0.17 -2.36 -8.30
N ASN A 352 0.31 -3.50 -7.78
CA ASN A 352 1.61 -3.64 -7.11
C ASN A 352 1.92 -2.53 -6.07
N CYS A 353 0.90 -2.09 -5.33
CA CYS A 353 1.00 -0.90 -4.46
C CYS A 353 1.95 -1.07 -3.26
N GLY A 354 2.43 -2.29 -2.98
CA GLY A 354 3.37 -2.57 -1.89
C GLY A 354 4.84 -2.43 -2.25
N VAL A 355 5.19 -2.19 -3.53
CA VAL A 355 6.57 -2.22 -4.09
C VAL A 355 7.25 -3.60 -3.93
N CYS A 356 7.43 -4.05 -2.69
CA CYS A 356 7.84 -5.38 -2.28
C CYS A 356 6.67 -6.11 -1.59
N CYS A 357 6.31 -7.30 -2.06
CA CYS A 357 5.28 -8.13 -1.41
C CYS A 357 5.85 -9.16 -0.42
N GLU A 358 7.12 -9.02 -0.05
CA GLU A 358 7.86 -9.95 0.81
C GLU A 358 7.77 -11.42 0.36
N CYS A 359 7.75 -11.68 -0.95
CA CYS A 359 7.78 -13.06 -1.47
C CYS A 359 9.11 -13.79 -1.19
N MET A 360 10.14 -13.06 -0.73
CA MET A 360 11.49 -13.52 -0.40
C MET A 360 12.26 -14.18 -1.56
N GLU A 361 11.75 -14.16 -2.79
CA GLU A 361 12.42 -14.74 -3.96
C GLU A 361 13.72 -14.01 -4.29
N CYS A 362 13.75 -12.68 -4.14
CA CYS A 362 14.96 -11.89 -4.33
C CYS A 362 16.09 -12.33 -3.37
N ILE A 363 15.77 -12.66 -2.11
CA ILE A 363 16.73 -13.16 -1.12
C ILE A 363 17.29 -14.51 -1.55
N LYS A 364 16.42 -15.41 -2.02
CA LYS A 364 16.82 -16.75 -2.46
C LYS A 364 17.82 -16.70 -3.62
N VAL A 365 17.62 -15.81 -4.60
CA VAL A 365 18.50 -15.69 -5.78
C VAL A 365 19.72 -14.80 -5.55
N CYS A 366 19.78 -14.03 -4.47
CA CYS A 366 20.88 -13.12 -4.19
C CYS A 366 22.12 -13.87 -3.70
N GLU A 367 23.04 -14.18 -4.60
CA GLU A 367 24.31 -14.85 -4.27
C GLU A 367 25.17 -14.05 -3.28
N ALA A 368 25.14 -12.72 -3.38
CA ALA A 368 25.86 -11.82 -2.48
C ALA A 368 25.28 -11.78 -1.05
N LYS A 369 24.09 -12.35 -0.83
CA LYS A 369 23.34 -12.30 0.44
C LYS A 369 23.19 -10.88 0.99
N ALA A 370 23.03 -9.90 0.11
CA ALA A 370 23.02 -8.48 0.46
C ALA A 370 21.64 -7.96 0.88
N ILE A 371 20.57 -8.70 0.57
CA ILE A 371 19.19 -8.27 0.83
C ILE A 371 18.83 -8.63 2.27
N ASP A 372 18.56 -7.61 3.09
CA ASP A 372 18.10 -7.75 4.47
C ASP A 372 16.81 -6.94 4.69
N HIS A 373 15.70 -7.64 4.90
CA HIS A 373 14.40 -7.03 5.20
C HIS A 373 14.32 -6.45 6.63
N ASN A 374 15.30 -6.72 7.48
CA ASN A 374 15.38 -6.18 8.83
C ASN A 374 16.29 -4.94 8.91
N MET A 375 16.80 -4.45 7.78
CA MET A 375 17.63 -3.24 7.75
C MET A 375 16.81 -2.04 8.22
N GLU A 376 17.29 -1.37 9.28
CA GLU A 376 16.67 -0.17 9.83
C GLU A 376 17.40 1.09 9.35
N ALA A 377 16.69 2.22 9.32
CA ALA A 377 17.31 3.51 9.05
C ALA A 377 18.29 3.88 10.18
N GLU A 378 19.51 4.29 9.82
CA GLU A 378 20.53 4.73 10.77
C GLU A 378 20.67 6.25 10.73
N GLU A 379 20.65 6.88 11.90
CA GLU A 379 20.97 8.30 12.05
C GLU A 379 22.46 8.46 12.35
N MET A 380 23.15 9.28 11.56
CA MET A 380 24.58 9.56 11.72
C MET A 380 24.82 11.04 11.98
N GLU A 381 25.62 11.34 13.01
CA GLU A 381 26.07 12.70 13.30
C GLU A 381 27.43 12.98 12.63
N VAL A 382 27.48 14.00 11.77
CA VAL A 382 28.70 14.38 11.04
C VAL A 382 29.02 15.85 11.29
N ASN A 383 30.21 16.10 11.83
CA ASN A 383 30.71 17.46 12.07
C ASN A 383 31.32 18.03 10.78
N VAL A 384 30.69 19.07 10.22
CA VAL A 384 31.14 19.73 8.98
C VAL A 384 31.32 21.24 9.18
N GLY A 385 32.36 21.81 8.55
CA GLY A 385 32.64 23.25 8.60
C GLY A 385 32.03 24.05 7.44
N SER A 386 31.57 23.38 6.39
CA SER A 386 30.92 24.00 5.22
C SER A 386 29.98 23.01 4.56
N ILE A 387 28.93 23.52 3.94
CA ILE A 387 27.87 22.76 3.27
C ILE A 387 27.71 23.31 1.84
N ILE A 388 27.56 22.42 0.86
CA ILE A 388 27.27 22.79 -0.52
C ILE A 388 25.90 22.21 -0.88
N VAL A 389 24.94 23.08 -1.15
CA VAL A 389 23.60 22.71 -1.59
C VAL A 389 23.62 22.54 -3.12
N ALA A 390 23.42 21.31 -3.57
CA ALA A 390 23.43 20.92 -4.99
C ALA A 390 22.25 19.98 -5.30
N THR A 391 21.06 20.30 -4.79
CA THR A 391 19.89 19.41 -4.80
C THR A 391 19.27 19.20 -6.19
N GLY A 392 19.62 20.02 -7.17
CA GLY A 392 19.12 19.92 -8.54
C GLY A 392 17.83 20.71 -8.78
N TYR A 393 16.94 20.16 -9.61
CA TYR A 393 15.72 20.80 -10.08
C TYR A 393 14.65 19.75 -10.39
N ASP A 394 13.39 20.16 -10.46
CA ASP A 394 12.27 19.37 -10.97
C ASP A 394 11.82 19.87 -12.35
N ILE A 395 11.12 19.03 -13.11
CA ILE A 395 10.47 19.46 -14.35
C ILE A 395 9.02 19.87 -14.08
N MET A 396 8.57 20.94 -14.74
CA MET A 396 7.17 21.35 -14.67
C MET A 396 6.26 20.25 -15.23
N ASP A 397 5.18 19.94 -14.52
CA ASP A 397 4.07 19.15 -15.03
C ASP A 397 3.21 19.99 -16.01
N PRO A 398 3.17 19.66 -17.32
CA PRO A 398 2.40 20.43 -18.29
C PRO A 398 0.91 20.02 -18.33
N THR A 399 0.43 19.10 -17.49
CA THR A 399 -0.99 18.67 -17.42
C THR A 399 -1.98 19.84 -17.31
N PRO A 400 -1.72 20.91 -16.53
CA PRO A 400 -2.60 22.08 -16.49
C PRO A 400 -2.74 22.81 -17.83
N MET A 401 -1.74 22.68 -18.72
CA MET A 401 -1.71 23.29 -20.05
C MET A 401 -2.48 22.44 -21.07
N LYS A 402 -3.80 22.31 -20.85
CA LYS A 402 -4.71 21.44 -21.62
C LYS A 402 -4.59 21.57 -23.14
N GLN A 403 -4.26 22.75 -23.64
CA GLN A 403 -4.07 23.02 -25.06
C GLN A 403 -2.94 22.18 -25.71
N PHE A 404 -2.00 21.65 -24.93
CA PHE A 404 -0.94 20.79 -25.44
C PHE A 404 -1.27 19.29 -25.35
N GLY A 405 -2.38 18.93 -24.71
CA GLY A 405 -2.90 17.57 -24.69
C GLY A 405 -2.00 16.53 -24.01
N TYR A 406 -1.08 16.96 -23.14
CA TYR A 406 -0.31 16.05 -22.28
C TYR A 406 -1.25 15.28 -21.35
N GLY A 407 -0.99 13.97 -21.17
CA GLY A 407 -1.88 13.05 -20.45
C GLY A 407 -3.16 12.66 -21.18
N LYS A 408 -3.60 13.43 -22.20
CA LYS A 408 -4.74 13.09 -23.06
C LYS A 408 -4.30 12.29 -24.28
N TYR A 409 -3.26 12.74 -24.98
CA TYR A 409 -2.79 12.13 -26.21
C TYR A 409 -1.58 11.21 -25.94
N PRO A 410 -1.64 9.92 -26.34
CA PRO A 410 -0.59 8.95 -26.01
C PRO A 410 0.82 9.32 -26.51
N ASN A 411 0.89 10.09 -27.60
CA ASN A 411 2.13 10.45 -28.29
C ASN A 411 2.58 11.90 -28.06
N VAL A 412 2.07 12.54 -26.99
CA VAL A 412 2.59 13.80 -26.46
C VAL A 412 3.47 13.48 -25.25
N PHE A 413 4.76 13.76 -25.37
CA PHE A 413 5.77 13.47 -24.35
C PHE A 413 6.37 14.77 -23.79
N THR A 414 6.80 14.76 -22.53
CA THR A 414 7.72 15.79 -22.03
C THR A 414 9.13 15.58 -22.58
N SER A 415 9.97 16.60 -22.49
CA SER A 415 11.37 16.52 -22.88
C SER A 415 12.15 15.45 -22.11
N LEU A 416 11.83 15.21 -20.83
CA LEU A 416 12.53 14.20 -20.02
C LEU A 416 12.03 12.78 -20.30
N GLU A 417 10.74 12.60 -20.60
CA GLU A 417 10.22 11.32 -21.09
C GLU A 417 10.88 10.94 -22.42
N PHE A 418 10.99 11.90 -23.34
CA PHE A 418 11.67 11.70 -24.62
C PHE A 418 13.15 11.33 -24.41
N GLU A 419 13.85 11.95 -23.45
CA GLU A 419 15.21 11.53 -23.10
C GLU A 419 15.27 10.07 -22.69
N ARG A 420 14.33 9.61 -21.85
CA ARG A 420 14.28 8.21 -21.45
C ARG A 420 14.03 7.28 -22.62
N LEU A 421 13.18 7.64 -23.59
CA LEU A 421 13.00 6.86 -24.82
C LEU A 421 14.29 6.80 -25.66
N SER A 422 14.97 7.93 -25.82
CA SER A 422 16.20 8.00 -26.62
C SER A 422 17.41 7.35 -25.94
N ASN A 423 17.36 7.07 -24.64
CA ASN A 423 18.50 6.58 -23.87
C ASN A 423 18.68 5.07 -24.03
N ALA A 424 19.92 4.60 -24.26
CA ALA A 424 20.22 3.18 -24.50
C ALA A 424 19.83 2.25 -23.32
N THR A 425 19.90 2.75 -22.09
CA THR A 425 19.42 2.05 -20.88
C THR A 425 18.02 2.56 -20.48
N GLY A 426 17.27 3.06 -21.46
CA GLY A 426 15.89 3.48 -21.38
C GLY A 426 14.90 2.32 -21.47
N PRO A 427 13.61 2.55 -21.19
CA PRO A 427 12.58 1.52 -21.29
C PRO A 427 12.42 0.95 -22.70
N THR A 428 12.86 1.66 -23.74
CA THR A 428 12.82 1.23 -25.14
C THR A 428 14.20 0.85 -25.69
N GLY A 429 15.22 0.68 -24.84
CA GLY A 429 16.58 0.33 -25.29
C GLY A 429 17.27 1.40 -26.13
N GLY A 430 16.77 2.63 -26.13
CA GLY A 430 17.30 3.75 -26.92
C GLY A 430 16.64 3.92 -28.28
N GLU A 431 15.64 3.10 -28.60
CA GLU A 431 14.79 3.21 -29.78
C GLU A 431 13.66 4.22 -29.54
N ILE A 432 13.48 5.14 -30.48
CA ILE A 432 12.47 6.21 -30.38
C ILE A 432 11.16 5.70 -31.01
N TYR A 433 10.26 5.21 -30.16
CA TYR A 433 8.96 4.68 -30.57
C TYR A 433 7.78 5.56 -30.16
N ILE A 434 6.69 5.44 -30.92
CA ILE A 434 5.37 5.94 -30.55
C ILE A 434 4.51 4.81 -29.97
N ARG A 435 3.51 5.20 -29.19
CA ARG A 435 2.48 4.31 -28.65
C ARG A 435 1.39 4.04 -29.68
N ASP A 436 0.90 2.80 -29.72
CA ASP A 436 -0.31 2.41 -30.44
C ASP A 436 -1.59 2.64 -29.60
N ASP A 437 -2.74 2.18 -30.12
CA ASP A 437 -4.04 2.31 -29.45
C ASP A 437 -4.14 1.50 -28.14
N ASN A 438 -3.28 0.49 -27.95
CA ASN A 438 -3.19 -0.29 -26.72
C ASN A 438 -2.21 0.32 -25.70
N GLY A 439 -1.45 1.35 -26.11
CA GLY A 439 -0.46 2.04 -25.30
C GLY A 439 0.95 1.46 -25.41
N ASP A 440 1.19 0.50 -26.30
CA ASP A 440 2.45 -0.20 -26.47
C ASP A 440 3.39 0.54 -27.44
N PHE A 441 4.69 0.54 -27.16
CA PHE A 441 5.72 1.13 -28.01
C PHE A 441 6.03 0.23 -29.20
N THR A 442 5.54 0.57 -30.39
CA THR A 442 5.49 -0.39 -31.52
C THR A 442 6.24 0.05 -32.78
N ARG A 443 6.26 1.34 -33.10
CA ARG A 443 6.89 1.84 -34.34
C ARG A 443 7.58 3.18 -34.16
N THR A 444 8.49 3.50 -35.07
CA THR A 444 9.17 4.80 -35.09
C THR A 444 8.26 5.92 -35.65
N PRO A 445 8.43 7.18 -35.19
CA PRO A 445 7.69 8.32 -35.72
C PRO A 445 8.22 8.74 -37.10
N LYS A 446 7.33 9.05 -38.05
CA LYS A 446 7.73 9.64 -39.34
C LYS A 446 7.81 11.16 -39.31
N SER A 447 7.16 11.79 -38.35
CA SER A 447 7.19 13.23 -38.15
C SER A 447 7.05 13.61 -36.68
N VAL A 448 7.85 14.58 -36.22
CA VAL A 448 7.94 14.99 -34.81
C VAL A 448 7.87 16.51 -34.69
N ALA A 449 7.01 17.01 -33.80
CA ALA A 449 6.97 18.40 -33.39
C ALA A 449 7.69 18.58 -32.04
N ILE A 450 8.68 19.47 -31.97
CA ILE A 450 9.40 19.84 -30.75
C ILE A 450 9.00 21.27 -30.39
N LEU A 451 8.33 21.41 -29.25
CA LEU A 451 7.72 22.67 -28.82
C LEU A 451 8.58 23.32 -27.73
N HIS A 452 9.09 24.51 -27.99
CA HIS A 452 9.92 25.26 -27.06
C HIS A 452 9.07 26.06 -26.06
N CYS A 453 9.67 26.45 -24.93
CA CYS A 453 9.08 27.37 -23.96
C CYS A 453 7.72 26.89 -23.41
N ILE A 454 7.58 25.60 -23.14
CA ILE A 454 6.38 25.07 -22.46
C ILE A 454 6.53 25.38 -20.97
N GLY A 455 5.71 26.30 -20.47
CA GLY A 455 5.76 26.74 -19.08
C GLY A 455 6.82 27.80 -18.74
N SER A 456 7.83 27.99 -19.59
CA SER A 456 8.82 29.08 -19.46
C SER A 456 8.48 30.27 -20.34
N ARG A 457 8.89 31.47 -19.90
CA ARG A 457 8.57 32.75 -20.56
C ARG A 457 7.07 32.87 -20.79
N ASP A 458 6.30 32.49 -19.78
CA ASP A 458 4.84 32.46 -19.78
C ASP A 458 4.32 33.10 -18.51
N VAL A 459 3.60 34.22 -18.64
CA VAL A 459 3.07 34.99 -17.50
C VAL A 459 2.01 34.22 -16.70
N ASN A 460 1.44 33.15 -17.27
CA ASN A 460 0.49 32.30 -16.55
C ASN A 460 1.19 31.22 -15.71
N TYR A 461 2.51 31.05 -15.91
CA TYR A 461 3.34 30.07 -15.23
C TYR A 461 4.66 30.76 -14.83
N HIS A 462 5.77 30.48 -15.54
CA HIS A 462 7.06 31.05 -15.21
C HIS A 462 7.51 32.12 -16.20
N GLU A 463 7.72 33.35 -15.73
CA GLU A 463 8.23 34.44 -16.57
C GLU A 463 9.70 34.26 -16.97
N TYR A 464 10.46 33.46 -16.23
CA TYR A 464 11.87 33.20 -16.51
C TYR A 464 12.07 32.24 -17.69
N CYS A 465 13.29 32.21 -18.22
CA CYS A 465 13.71 31.22 -19.23
C CYS A 465 14.45 30.08 -18.55
N SER A 466 14.09 28.83 -18.87
CA SER A 466 14.82 27.66 -18.35
C SER A 466 16.19 27.41 -18.98
N ARG A 467 16.69 28.32 -19.84
CA ARG A 467 18.04 28.38 -20.45
C ARG A 467 18.50 27.21 -21.31
N VAL A 468 18.10 25.98 -21.03
CA VAL A 468 18.62 24.75 -21.67
C VAL A 468 17.69 24.18 -22.74
N CYS A 469 16.42 24.58 -22.74
CA CYS A 469 15.38 23.98 -23.59
C CYS A 469 15.63 24.11 -25.09
N CYS A 470 16.16 25.25 -25.53
CA CYS A 470 16.58 25.40 -26.93
C CYS A 470 17.65 24.37 -27.32
N MET A 471 18.62 24.11 -26.44
CA MET A 471 19.76 23.25 -26.76
C MET A 471 19.40 21.77 -26.72
N TYR A 472 18.65 21.31 -25.71
CA TYR A 472 18.22 19.90 -25.73
C TYR A 472 17.20 19.64 -26.83
N ALA A 473 16.42 20.63 -27.28
CA ALA A 473 15.53 20.49 -28.42
C ALA A 473 16.31 20.27 -29.73
N LEU A 474 17.40 21.02 -29.94
CA LEU A 474 18.34 20.77 -31.03
C LEU A 474 18.98 19.39 -30.93
N LYS A 475 19.36 18.99 -29.70
CA LYS A 475 19.90 17.65 -29.44
C LYS A 475 18.89 16.56 -29.82
N TYR A 476 17.61 16.73 -29.48
CA TYR A 476 16.56 15.78 -29.85
C TYR A 476 16.37 15.72 -31.35
N ALA A 477 16.37 16.87 -32.04
CA ALA A 477 16.28 16.89 -33.49
C ALA A 477 17.42 16.11 -34.15
N HIS A 478 18.65 16.33 -33.69
CA HIS A 478 19.83 15.57 -34.11
C HIS A 478 19.68 14.06 -33.86
N LEU A 479 19.30 13.68 -32.63
CA LEU A 479 19.13 12.27 -32.25
C LEU A 479 18.01 11.57 -33.04
N ILE A 480 16.93 12.28 -33.38
CA ILE A 480 15.86 11.73 -34.22
C ILE A 480 16.40 11.42 -35.61
N HIS A 481 17.14 12.34 -36.23
CA HIS A 481 17.75 12.10 -37.53
C HIS A 481 18.78 10.96 -37.50
N GLU A 482 19.61 10.89 -36.45
CA GLU A 482 20.63 9.86 -36.29
C GLU A 482 20.02 8.46 -36.07
N LYS A 483 19.01 8.35 -35.19
CA LYS A 483 18.48 7.06 -34.74
C LYS A 483 17.30 6.55 -35.55
N VAL A 484 16.43 7.46 -36.00
CA VAL A 484 15.22 7.08 -36.75
C VAL A 484 15.48 7.14 -38.25
N GLY A 485 16.17 8.18 -38.70
CA GLY A 485 16.51 8.38 -40.11
C GLY A 485 16.34 9.83 -40.55
N HIS A 486 17.15 10.24 -41.53
CA HIS A 486 17.14 11.59 -42.10
C HIS A 486 15.88 11.93 -42.91
N ASP A 487 15.08 10.94 -43.28
CA ASP A 487 13.77 11.12 -43.92
C ASP A 487 12.68 11.58 -42.94
N THR A 488 12.90 11.39 -41.64
CA THR A 488 12.00 11.82 -40.57
C THR A 488 11.82 13.34 -40.57
N GLN A 489 10.58 13.82 -40.58
CA GLN A 489 10.28 15.24 -40.61
C GLN A 489 10.27 15.84 -39.20
N VAL A 490 11.30 16.61 -38.84
CA VAL A 490 11.41 17.23 -37.51
C VAL A 490 11.11 18.73 -37.59
N TYR A 491 10.20 19.20 -36.72
CA TYR A 491 9.78 20.61 -36.65
C TYR A 491 10.07 21.19 -35.28
N ASN A 492 10.89 22.24 -35.21
CA ASN A 492 11.16 23.00 -33.99
C ASN A 492 10.33 24.29 -33.99
N PHE A 493 9.42 24.41 -33.04
CA PHE A 493 8.57 25.59 -32.84
C PHE A 493 9.14 26.45 -31.71
N TYR A 494 9.59 27.66 -32.04
CA TYR A 494 10.36 28.50 -31.13
C TYR A 494 9.97 29.98 -31.20
N ILE A 495 10.30 30.75 -30.15
CA ILE A 495 10.18 32.22 -30.14
C ILE A 495 11.52 32.85 -30.53
N ASP A 496 12.55 32.50 -29.75
CA ASP A 496 13.95 32.87 -29.95
C ASP A 496 14.82 31.64 -29.72
N MET A 497 15.88 31.46 -30.50
CA MET A 497 16.82 30.37 -30.32
C MET A 497 17.98 30.86 -29.43
N ARG A 498 18.06 30.33 -28.20
CA ARG A 498 19.02 30.81 -27.18
C ARG A 498 20.27 29.92 -27.12
N CYS A 499 21.06 29.97 -28.18
CA CYS A 499 22.29 29.18 -28.36
C CYS A 499 23.54 29.94 -27.90
N PHE A 500 23.59 30.35 -26.62
CA PHE A 500 24.60 31.30 -26.11
C PHE A 500 25.95 30.68 -25.68
N GLY A 501 26.04 29.36 -25.52
CA GLY A 501 27.25 28.66 -25.11
C GLY A 501 28.27 28.49 -26.25
N LYS A 502 29.50 28.09 -25.91
CA LYS A 502 30.53 27.80 -26.91
C LYS A 502 30.11 26.61 -27.79
N GLY A 503 30.07 26.80 -29.11
CA GLY A 503 29.67 25.75 -30.05
C GLY A 503 28.16 25.61 -30.23
N TYR A 504 27.34 26.39 -29.52
CA TYR A 504 25.89 26.20 -29.50
C TYR A 504 25.22 26.74 -30.77
N GLU A 505 25.68 27.89 -31.27
CA GLU A 505 25.20 28.45 -32.54
C GLU A 505 25.61 27.57 -33.72
N GLU A 506 26.83 27.02 -33.67
CA GLU A 506 27.33 26.08 -34.67
C GLU A 506 26.51 24.78 -34.66
N PHE A 507 26.09 24.31 -33.49
CA PHE A 507 25.21 23.15 -33.37
C PHE A 507 23.79 23.44 -33.89
N TYR A 508 23.27 24.64 -33.66
CA TYR A 508 22.02 25.09 -34.28
C TYR A 508 22.10 25.06 -35.81
N LYS A 509 23.16 25.63 -36.38
CA LYS A 509 23.42 25.60 -37.83
C LYS A 509 23.50 24.17 -38.36
N ARG A 510 24.20 23.27 -37.64
CA ARG A 510 24.29 21.85 -38.02
C ARG A 510 22.90 21.20 -38.09
N CYS A 511 22.02 21.44 -37.12
CA CYS A 511 20.66 20.87 -37.15
C CYS A 511 19.86 21.39 -38.36
N GLN A 512 20.08 22.62 -38.81
CA GLN A 512 19.48 23.15 -40.05
C GLN A 512 20.00 22.38 -41.28
N GLU A 513 21.31 22.12 -41.34
CA GLU A 513 21.96 21.36 -42.42
C GLU A 513 21.50 19.89 -42.46
N GLU A 514 21.14 19.31 -41.30
CA GLU A 514 20.60 17.95 -41.17
C GLU A 514 19.13 17.81 -41.62
N GLY A 515 18.46 18.93 -41.91
CA GLY A 515 17.10 18.95 -42.45
C GLY A 515 15.99 19.28 -41.44
N THR A 516 16.35 19.66 -40.20
CA THR A 516 15.38 20.11 -39.20
C THR A 516 14.72 21.42 -39.63
N ARG A 517 13.39 21.50 -39.54
CA ARG A 517 12.61 22.69 -39.91
C ARG A 517 12.37 23.57 -38.69
N PHE A 518 12.79 24.83 -38.76
CA PHE A 518 12.61 25.80 -37.69
C PHE A 518 11.45 26.74 -38.02
N ILE A 519 10.47 26.79 -37.13
CA ILE A 519 9.28 27.63 -37.27
C ILE A 519 9.28 28.63 -36.13
N ARG A 520 9.42 29.91 -36.47
CA ARG A 520 9.35 30.98 -35.49
C ARG A 520 7.89 31.28 -35.15
N GLY A 521 7.40 30.58 -34.13
CA GLY A 521 6.03 30.61 -33.67
C GLY A 521 5.82 29.69 -32.49
N LYS A 522 5.23 30.21 -31.39
CA LYS A 522 4.79 29.36 -30.27
C LYS A 522 3.56 28.57 -30.74
N VAL A 523 3.56 27.26 -30.50
CA VAL A 523 2.37 26.42 -30.76
C VAL A 523 1.24 26.89 -29.84
N ALA A 524 0.08 27.12 -30.43
CA ALA A 524 -1.14 27.47 -29.72
C ALA A 524 -1.84 26.23 -29.15
N GLU A 525 -1.86 25.14 -29.92
CA GLU A 525 -2.60 23.93 -29.57
C GLU A 525 -2.01 22.69 -30.26
N ILE A 526 -2.06 21.54 -29.56
CA ILE A 526 -1.98 20.20 -30.13
C ILE A 526 -3.38 19.59 -30.12
N THR A 527 -3.85 19.11 -31.28
CA THR A 527 -5.18 18.49 -31.43
C THR A 527 -5.10 17.25 -32.31
N ASP A 528 -6.07 16.36 -32.20
CA ASP A 528 -6.29 15.20 -33.09
C ASP A 528 -7.45 15.44 -34.08
N GLN A 529 -8.02 16.65 -34.08
CA GLN A 529 -9.12 17.02 -34.96
C GLN A 529 -8.64 17.32 -36.38
N ALA A 530 -8.77 16.33 -37.26
CA ALA A 530 -8.48 16.44 -38.68
C ALA A 530 -9.52 17.32 -39.40
N VAL A 531 -9.03 18.33 -40.13
CA VAL A 531 -9.80 19.18 -41.05
C VAL A 531 -9.47 18.84 -42.51
N LYS A 532 -8.31 18.23 -42.74
CA LYS A 532 -7.85 17.79 -44.05
C LYS A 532 -7.55 16.28 -44.05
N PRO A 533 -7.63 15.60 -45.21
CA PRO A 533 -7.31 14.17 -45.31
C PRO A 533 -5.90 13.80 -44.83
N GLU A 534 -4.92 14.70 -45.00
CA GLU A 534 -3.53 14.51 -44.56
C GLU A 534 -3.34 14.54 -43.03
N GLU A 535 -4.36 14.98 -42.28
CA GLU A 535 -4.35 15.09 -40.83
C GLU A 535 -4.99 13.88 -40.12
N GLU A 536 -5.67 12.99 -40.86
CA GLU A 536 -6.36 11.84 -40.28
C GLU A 536 -5.39 10.89 -39.57
N GLY A 537 -5.72 10.54 -38.31
CA GLY A 537 -4.93 9.62 -37.49
C GLY A 537 -3.60 10.19 -36.97
N LYS A 538 -3.41 11.51 -36.98
CA LYS A 538 -2.20 12.19 -36.50
C LYS A 538 -2.49 13.24 -35.44
N LEU A 539 -1.45 13.67 -34.73
CA LEU A 539 -1.47 14.89 -33.93
C LEU A 539 -1.26 16.10 -34.84
N ILE A 540 -1.92 17.21 -34.60
CA ILE A 540 -1.81 18.44 -35.38
C ILE A 540 -1.27 19.54 -34.48
N ALA A 541 -0.08 20.03 -34.81
CA ALA A 541 0.49 21.22 -34.18
C ALA A 541 -0.02 22.48 -34.89
N ILE A 542 -0.78 23.31 -34.15
CA ILE A 542 -1.33 24.57 -34.65
C ILE A 542 -0.48 25.73 -34.14
N ALA A 543 0.12 26.49 -35.04
CA ALA A 543 0.96 27.65 -34.71
C ALA A 543 0.78 28.78 -35.72
N GLU A 544 1.30 29.95 -35.42
CA GLU A 544 1.54 31.00 -36.41
C GLU A 544 3.02 31.01 -36.78
N ASP A 545 3.33 30.96 -38.07
CA ASP A 545 4.67 31.32 -38.53
C ASP A 545 4.78 32.84 -38.58
N THR A 546 5.41 33.42 -37.57
CA THR A 546 5.52 34.88 -37.41
C THR A 546 6.39 35.53 -38.48
N LEU A 547 7.25 34.77 -39.18
CA LEU A 547 8.07 35.30 -40.27
C LEU A 547 7.26 35.37 -41.58
N LEU A 548 6.25 34.51 -41.72
CA LEU A 548 5.37 34.46 -42.90
C LEU A 548 3.99 35.08 -42.65
N GLY A 549 3.66 35.44 -41.41
CA GLY A 549 2.36 36.01 -41.02
C GLY A 549 1.19 35.07 -41.31
N ARG A 550 1.40 33.75 -41.22
CA ARG A 550 0.39 32.73 -41.59
C ARG A 550 0.19 31.70 -40.51
N ARG A 551 -1.07 31.27 -40.36
CA ARG A 551 -1.43 30.13 -39.52
C ARG A 551 -0.98 28.83 -40.19
N LEU A 552 -0.33 27.97 -39.41
CA LEU A 552 0.11 26.63 -39.77
C LEU A 552 -0.70 25.58 -39.02
N ARG A 553 -0.93 24.46 -39.69
CA ARG A 553 -1.43 23.20 -39.11
C ARG A 553 -0.52 22.10 -39.62
N ILE A 554 0.28 21.50 -38.74
CA ILE A 554 1.32 20.55 -39.13
C ILE A 554 1.00 19.18 -38.51
N PRO A 555 0.64 18.17 -39.34
CA PRO A 555 0.38 16.82 -38.84
C PRO A 555 1.69 16.08 -38.49
N VAL A 556 1.76 15.56 -37.27
CA VAL A 556 2.91 14.85 -36.68
C VAL A 556 2.49 13.55 -36.01
N ASP A 557 3.40 12.57 -35.99
CA ASP A 557 3.20 11.31 -35.28
C ASP A 557 3.49 11.45 -33.78
N MET A 558 4.35 12.40 -33.40
CA MET A 558 4.80 12.64 -32.02
C MET A 558 4.94 14.14 -31.74
N ALA A 559 4.61 14.57 -30.52
CA ALA A 559 4.92 15.91 -30.03
C ALA A 559 5.77 15.83 -28.74
N VAL A 560 6.82 16.64 -28.66
CA VAL A 560 7.73 16.72 -27.52
C VAL A 560 7.65 18.12 -26.91
N LEU A 561 7.23 18.18 -25.65
CA LEU A 561 7.05 19.41 -24.89
C LEU A 561 8.34 19.74 -24.14
N CYS A 562 9.00 20.83 -24.53
CA CYS A 562 10.19 21.32 -23.82
C CYS A 562 9.74 22.12 -22.59
N VAL A 563 9.44 21.41 -21.52
CA VAL A 563 8.89 21.94 -20.26
C VAL A 563 9.90 22.75 -19.45
N ALA A 564 9.39 23.63 -18.59
CA ALA A 564 10.19 24.45 -17.70
C ALA A 564 10.93 23.62 -16.66
N MET A 565 12.13 24.08 -16.28
CA MET A 565 12.79 23.69 -15.05
C MET A 565 12.19 24.49 -13.88
N GLU A 566 11.91 23.81 -12.78
CA GLU A 566 11.40 24.36 -11.53
C GLU A 566 12.37 24.04 -10.38
N ALA A 567 12.32 24.85 -9.33
CA ALA A 567 12.95 24.46 -8.08
C ALA A 567 12.32 23.15 -7.59
N ARG A 568 13.10 22.33 -6.89
CA ARG A 568 12.56 21.08 -6.33
C ARG A 568 11.37 21.35 -5.43
N SER A 569 10.41 20.44 -5.45
CA SER A 569 9.23 20.47 -4.57
C SER A 569 9.58 20.61 -3.07
N ASP A 570 10.74 20.14 -2.63
CA ASP A 570 11.25 20.24 -1.25
C ASP A 570 12.21 21.42 -1.01
N ALA A 571 12.42 22.30 -1.99
CA ALA A 571 13.41 23.38 -1.89
C ALA A 571 13.14 24.32 -0.70
N HIS A 572 11.87 24.57 -0.34
CA HIS A 572 11.52 25.42 0.80
C HIS A 572 11.93 24.78 2.14
N GLU A 573 11.75 23.46 2.27
CA GLU A 573 12.20 22.73 3.45
C GLU A 573 13.72 22.72 3.56
N MET A 574 14.41 22.44 2.45
CA MET A 574 15.87 22.51 2.39
C MET A 574 16.39 23.91 2.73
N GLY A 575 15.72 24.97 2.25
CA GLY A 575 16.03 26.36 2.59
C GLY A 575 15.92 26.64 4.09
N ARG A 576 14.90 26.09 4.76
CA ARG A 576 14.75 26.20 6.23
C ARG A 576 15.86 25.46 6.97
N ILE A 577 16.20 24.24 6.55
CA ILE A 577 17.23 23.41 7.20
C ILE A 577 18.60 24.09 7.13
N PHE A 578 18.98 24.60 5.96
CA PHE A 578 20.31 25.17 5.73
C PHE A 578 20.38 26.69 5.88
N GLY A 579 19.25 27.36 6.19
CA GLY A 579 19.18 28.81 6.31
C GLY A 579 19.44 29.55 4.99
N VAL A 580 18.92 29.03 3.87
CA VAL A 580 19.10 29.60 2.52
C VAL A 580 17.77 30.17 2.03
N ASN A 581 17.81 31.44 1.59
CA ASN A 581 16.64 32.13 1.03
C ASN A 581 16.35 31.66 -0.40
N GLN A 582 15.11 31.86 -0.83
CA GLN A 582 14.70 31.63 -2.23
C GLN A 582 14.45 32.95 -2.95
N GLY A 583 14.69 32.97 -4.26
CA GLY A 583 14.32 34.04 -5.17
C GLY A 583 12.84 34.01 -5.52
N ALA A 584 12.38 35.02 -6.25
CA ALA A 584 11.00 35.10 -6.75
C ALA A 584 10.67 34.00 -7.79
N ASP A 585 11.69 33.39 -8.37
CA ASP A 585 11.62 32.24 -9.28
C ASP A 585 11.58 30.89 -8.54
N GLY A 586 11.60 30.89 -7.20
CA GLY A 586 11.54 29.70 -6.35
C GLY A 586 12.87 28.97 -6.16
N PHE A 587 13.93 29.34 -6.89
CA PHE A 587 15.26 28.75 -6.74
C PHE A 587 16.01 29.37 -5.55
N PHE A 588 17.10 28.75 -5.10
CA PHE A 588 17.92 29.32 -4.04
C PHE A 588 18.63 30.59 -4.47
N LEU A 589 18.57 31.59 -3.60
CA LEU A 589 19.12 32.92 -3.83
C LEU A 589 20.60 32.97 -3.42
N GLU A 590 21.45 33.37 -4.36
CA GLU A 590 22.84 33.71 -4.07
C GLU A 590 22.97 35.01 -3.27
N GLU A 591 24.10 35.18 -2.58
CA GLU A 591 24.44 36.40 -1.83
C GLU A 591 24.45 37.62 -2.76
N HIS A 592 25.06 37.49 -3.93
CA HIS A 592 25.09 38.55 -4.92
C HIS A 592 25.35 37.98 -6.33
N PRO A 593 24.55 38.32 -7.37
CA PRO A 593 24.61 37.70 -8.70
C PRO A 593 25.99 37.70 -9.39
N LYS A 594 26.83 38.69 -9.06
CA LYS A 594 28.20 38.86 -9.61
C LYS A 594 29.34 38.62 -8.62
N LEU A 595 29.24 39.16 -7.41
CA LEU A 595 30.33 39.17 -6.42
C LEU A 595 30.34 37.93 -5.52
N GLY A 596 29.18 37.32 -5.30
CA GLY A 596 29.00 36.12 -4.50
C GLY A 596 28.01 35.15 -5.13
N PRO A 597 28.20 34.73 -6.41
CA PRO A 597 27.20 33.94 -7.14
C PRO A 597 27.04 32.50 -6.62
N LEU A 598 27.96 32.06 -5.75
CA LEU A 598 27.97 30.74 -5.13
C LEU A 598 27.76 30.81 -3.62
N ASN A 599 27.84 32.02 -3.06
CA ASN A 599 27.66 32.25 -1.63
C ASN A 599 26.16 32.36 -1.35
N THR A 600 25.77 32.08 -0.11
CA THR A 600 24.43 32.41 0.40
C THR A 600 24.54 33.50 1.46
N ALA A 601 23.41 34.01 1.95
CA ALA A 601 23.40 34.90 3.12
C ALA A 601 23.92 34.20 4.40
N THR A 602 23.99 32.86 4.41
CA THR A 602 24.50 32.07 5.53
C THR A 602 25.95 31.65 5.27
N ASP A 603 26.87 32.22 6.06
CA ASP A 603 28.29 31.86 5.99
C ASP A 603 28.50 30.36 6.12
N GLY A 604 29.36 29.81 5.26
CA GLY A 604 29.68 28.37 5.24
C GLY A 604 28.69 27.52 4.44
N VAL A 605 27.60 28.10 3.93
CA VAL A 605 26.64 27.42 3.04
C VAL A 605 26.75 28.01 1.63
N PHE A 606 27.03 27.14 0.66
CA PHE A 606 27.26 27.50 -0.74
C PHE A 606 26.26 26.81 -1.67
N LEU A 607 26.08 27.36 -2.87
CA LEU A 607 25.20 26.83 -3.91
C LEU A 607 26.00 26.28 -5.09
N ALA A 608 25.54 25.17 -5.66
CA ALA A 608 26.06 24.65 -6.91
C ALA A 608 24.98 23.99 -7.77
N GLY A 609 24.95 24.31 -9.06
CA GLY A 609 24.11 23.63 -10.03
C GLY A 609 22.70 24.20 -10.11
N ALA A 610 21.77 23.39 -10.62
CA ALA A 610 20.44 23.86 -11.02
C ALA A 610 19.55 24.33 -9.87
N CYS A 611 19.87 24.01 -8.61
CA CYS A 611 19.10 24.46 -7.46
C CYS A 611 19.19 25.98 -7.23
N GLN A 612 20.21 26.65 -7.77
CA GLN A 612 20.35 28.12 -7.78
C GLN A 612 19.64 28.77 -8.98
N GLY A 613 19.18 27.99 -9.95
CA GLY A 613 18.48 28.49 -11.14
C GLY A 613 18.80 27.67 -12.39
N PRO A 614 17.98 27.79 -13.46
CA PRO A 614 18.15 26.99 -14.66
C PRO A 614 19.51 27.19 -15.33
N LYS A 615 20.21 26.09 -15.66
CA LYS A 615 21.54 26.11 -16.28
C LYS A 615 21.88 24.74 -16.88
N ASP A 616 22.85 24.73 -17.79
CA ASP A 616 23.35 23.51 -18.42
C ASP A 616 24.46 22.85 -17.59
N ILE A 617 24.92 21.69 -18.07
CA ILE A 617 25.94 20.88 -17.41
C ILE A 617 27.26 21.65 -17.25
N PRO A 618 27.83 22.31 -18.30
CA PRO A 618 29.06 23.09 -18.15
C PRO A 618 28.98 24.17 -17.06
N ASP A 619 27.89 24.93 -17.02
CA ASP A 619 27.66 25.94 -15.98
C ASP A 619 27.57 25.30 -14.59
N ALA A 620 26.82 24.19 -14.45
CA ALA A 620 26.67 23.48 -13.18
C ALA A 620 28.00 22.91 -12.65
N VAL A 621 28.81 22.31 -13.53
CA VAL A 621 30.15 21.78 -13.21
C VAL A 621 31.11 22.91 -12.80
N SER A 622 31.01 24.06 -13.48
CA SER A 622 31.80 25.25 -13.14
C SER A 622 31.42 25.79 -11.77
N GLN A 623 30.13 25.87 -11.46
CA GLN A 623 29.65 26.26 -10.12
C GLN A 623 30.09 25.27 -9.03
N ALA A 624 30.00 23.97 -9.28
CA ALA A 624 30.45 22.94 -8.33
C ALA A 624 31.93 23.10 -7.99
N SER A 625 32.77 23.34 -9.00
CA SER A 625 34.20 23.61 -8.80
C SER A 625 34.44 24.88 -7.97
N GLY A 626 33.71 25.95 -8.27
CA GLY A 626 33.80 27.21 -7.51
C GLY A 626 33.33 27.07 -6.06
N ALA A 627 32.24 26.34 -5.81
CA ALA A 627 31.69 26.11 -4.48
C ALA A 627 32.65 25.24 -3.63
N ALA A 628 33.27 24.24 -4.25
CA ALA A 628 34.32 23.44 -3.61
C ALA A 628 35.51 24.30 -3.18
N VAL A 629 35.98 25.22 -4.04
CA VAL A 629 37.07 26.15 -3.69
C VAL A 629 36.67 27.10 -2.56
N LYS A 630 35.42 27.59 -2.53
CA LYS A 630 34.90 28.45 -1.45
C LYS A 630 34.86 27.71 -0.11
N ALA A 631 34.35 26.49 -0.09
CA ALA A 631 34.36 25.64 1.10
C ALA A 631 35.79 25.32 1.57
N LEU A 632 36.68 24.98 0.64
CA LEU A 632 38.08 24.70 0.95
C LEU A 632 38.81 25.92 1.49
N ALA A 633 38.51 27.13 0.99
CA ALA A 633 39.10 28.37 1.48
C ALA A 633 38.78 28.59 2.97
N LEU A 634 37.55 28.30 3.41
CA LEU A 634 37.17 28.35 4.82
C LEU A 634 37.88 27.27 5.63
N ALA A 635 37.87 26.03 5.13
CA ALA A 635 38.50 24.90 5.81
C ALA A 635 40.02 25.10 6.01
N THR A 636 40.70 25.65 4.99
CA THR A 636 42.16 25.89 5.02
C THR A 636 42.55 26.95 6.04
N LEU A 637 41.70 27.96 6.27
CA LEU A 637 41.94 28.99 7.28
C LEU A 637 41.83 28.44 8.71
N GLY A 638 41.05 27.37 8.92
CA GLY A 638 40.81 26.74 10.22
C GLY A 638 40.05 27.60 11.24
N LYS A 639 39.79 28.88 10.92
CA LYS A 639 39.02 29.83 11.70
C LYS A 639 38.36 30.85 10.79
N VAL A 640 37.17 31.28 11.17
CA VAL A 640 36.40 32.29 10.44
C VAL A 640 36.14 33.50 11.32
N LYS A 641 36.00 34.67 10.71
CA LYS A 641 35.55 35.87 11.40
C LYS A 641 34.03 35.93 11.27
N VAL A 642 33.33 35.97 12.40
CA VAL A 642 31.90 36.19 12.44
C VAL A 642 31.67 37.68 12.72
N ALA A 643 30.67 38.27 12.05
CA ALA A 643 30.33 39.67 12.28
C ALA A 643 29.91 39.86 13.76
N PRO A 644 30.43 40.87 14.48
CA PRO A 644 30.12 41.07 15.89
C PRO A 644 28.74 41.69 16.14
N ILE A 645 27.87 41.77 15.11
CA ILE A 645 26.50 42.31 15.16
C ILE A 645 25.52 41.30 15.75
N ILE A 646 25.92 40.60 16.79
CA ILE A 646 25.17 39.51 17.41
C ILE A 646 24.29 40.02 18.56
N SER A 647 23.26 39.25 18.88
CA SER A 647 22.47 39.47 20.08
C SER A 647 23.26 39.11 21.33
N TRP A 648 23.02 39.87 22.40
CA TRP A 648 23.50 39.62 23.75
C TRP A 648 22.34 39.83 24.72
N ILE A 649 22.27 39.02 25.77
CA ILE A 649 21.25 39.12 26.81
C ILE A 649 21.95 39.51 28.11
N ASP A 650 21.55 40.66 28.65
CA ASP A 650 22.05 41.16 29.93
C ASP A 650 21.55 40.26 31.08
N PRO A 651 22.42 39.53 31.80
CA PRO A 651 22.01 38.64 32.86
C PRO A 651 21.44 39.38 34.08
N ASP A 652 21.79 40.66 34.28
CA ASP A 652 21.30 41.44 35.43
C ASP A 652 19.87 41.97 35.19
N VAL A 653 19.43 42.02 33.93
CA VAL A 653 18.10 42.50 33.51
C VAL A 653 17.18 41.35 33.09
N CYS A 654 17.75 40.21 32.69
CA CYS A 654 16.98 39.07 32.19
C CYS A 654 16.11 38.45 33.30
N ALA A 655 14.79 38.47 33.11
CA ALA A 655 13.85 37.82 34.01
C ALA A 655 13.66 36.30 33.74
N GLY A 656 14.40 35.73 32.79
CA GLY A 656 14.33 34.30 32.49
C GLY A 656 13.01 33.83 31.87
N CYS A 657 12.24 34.70 31.20
CA CYS A 657 10.90 34.38 30.65
C CYS A 657 10.90 33.42 29.44
N ARG A 658 12.06 33.17 28.83
CA ARG A 658 12.30 32.22 27.71
C ARG A 658 11.65 32.56 26.37
N THR A 659 10.90 33.67 26.24
CA THR A 659 10.29 34.13 24.98
C THR A 659 11.29 34.23 23.83
N CYS A 660 12.52 34.67 24.11
CA CYS A 660 13.58 34.82 23.10
C CYS A 660 14.01 33.50 22.44
N ILE A 661 13.81 32.35 23.09
CA ILE A 661 14.26 31.04 22.60
C ILE A 661 13.46 30.62 21.36
N GLU A 662 12.14 30.68 21.44
CA GLU A 662 11.24 30.30 20.34
C GLU A 662 11.32 31.27 19.15
N LEU A 663 11.74 32.51 19.41
CA LEU A 663 11.90 33.56 18.39
C LEU A 663 13.19 33.44 17.58
N CYS A 664 14.14 32.59 17.99
CA CYS A 664 15.43 32.46 17.32
C CYS A 664 15.36 31.40 16.21
N PRO A 665 15.39 31.78 14.92
CA PRO A 665 15.35 30.81 13.82
C PRO A 665 16.66 30.00 13.69
N TYR A 666 17.71 30.38 14.41
CA TYR A 666 19.04 29.76 14.35
C TYR A 666 19.34 28.90 15.58
N THR A 667 18.36 28.72 16.49
CA THR A 667 18.54 27.99 17.77
C THR A 667 19.73 28.50 18.61
N ALA A 668 20.06 29.78 18.46
CA ALA A 668 21.24 30.38 19.08
C ALA A 668 21.06 30.77 20.55
N ILE A 669 19.89 30.55 21.16
CA ILE A 669 19.58 31.02 22.52
C ILE A 669 19.13 29.83 23.37
N GLU A 670 19.76 29.67 24.52
CA GLU A 670 19.47 28.61 25.48
C GLU A 670 19.12 29.17 26.87
N TYR A 671 18.42 28.38 27.67
CA TYR A 671 18.10 28.75 29.05
C TYR A 671 19.13 28.18 30.03
N ASN A 672 19.84 29.06 30.73
CA ASN A 672 20.74 28.67 31.80
C ASN A 672 19.98 28.54 33.12
N ALA A 673 19.56 27.32 33.44
CA ALA A 673 18.78 27.04 34.65
C ALA A 673 19.51 27.39 35.96
N ARG A 674 20.85 27.42 35.95
CA ARG A 674 21.65 27.70 37.14
C ARG A 674 21.68 29.19 37.49
N MET A 675 21.68 30.04 36.47
CA MET A 675 21.65 31.49 36.60
C MET A 675 20.23 32.08 36.53
N GLY A 676 19.26 31.30 36.06
CA GLY A 676 17.88 31.76 35.88
C GLY A 676 17.66 32.65 34.65
N VAL A 677 18.63 32.75 33.74
CA VAL A 677 18.63 33.68 32.60
C VAL A 677 18.77 32.95 31.26
N SER A 678 18.42 33.62 30.16
CA SER A 678 18.68 33.13 28.80
C SER A 678 20.05 33.62 28.31
N VAL A 679 20.78 32.78 27.59
CA VAL A 679 22.15 33.05 27.11
C VAL A 679 22.20 32.85 25.61
N VAL A 680 22.90 33.74 24.91
CA VAL A 680 23.11 33.64 23.46
C VAL A 680 24.42 32.92 23.18
N ASN A 681 24.37 31.88 22.36
CA ASN A 681 25.53 31.31 21.70
C ASN A 681 25.99 32.26 20.59
N GLU A 682 27.07 33.00 20.87
CA GLU A 682 27.62 34.00 19.96
C GLU A 682 28.03 33.44 18.60
N ALA A 683 28.36 32.14 18.51
CA ALA A 683 28.77 31.51 17.25
C ALA A 683 27.59 31.22 16.31
N LEU A 684 26.40 31.01 16.87
CA LEU A 684 25.18 30.68 16.10
C LEU A 684 24.34 31.92 15.78
N CYS A 685 24.50 33.00 16.55
CA CYS A 685 23.70 34.20 16.36
C CYS A 685 24.07 34.93 15.07
N LYS A 686 23.09 35.19 14.20
CA LYS A 686 23.25 35.99 12.97
C LYS A 686 22.80 37.44 13.10
N GLY A 687 22.43 37.88 14.31
CA GLY A 687 22.17 39.30 14.54
C GLY A 687 20.84 39.84 14.00
N CYS A 688 19.86 38.99 13.69
CA CYS A 688 18.59 39.43 13.09
C CYS A 688 17.74 40.34 14.00
N GLY A 689 18.01 40.37 15.31
CA GLY A 689 17.35 41.24 16.28
C GLY A 689 15.94 40.83 16.70
N SER A 690 15.40 39.71 16.18
CA SER A 690 14.08 39.19 16.59
C SER A 690 13.95 39.05 18.12
N CYS A 691 14.93 38.43 18.78
CA CYS A 691 14.88 38.30 20.23
C CYS A 691 14.95 39.63 21.00
N ALA A 692 15.62 40.65 20.44
CA ALA A 692 15.76 41.96 21.05
C ALA A 692 14.47 42.78 20.92
N GLY A 693 13.85 42.79 19.74
CA GLY A 693 12.60 43.52 19.49
C GLY A 693 11.40 43.03 20.31
N PHE A 694 11.40 41.76 20.73
CA PHE A 694 10.32 41.16 21.52
C PHE A 694 10.67 40.95 23.00
N CYS A 695 11.86 41.38 23.45
CA CYS A 695 12.25 41.15 24.85
C CYS A 695 11.46 42.07 25.79
N PRO A 696 10.59 41.52 26.67
CA PRO A 696 9.73 42.36 27.51
C PRO A 696 10.50 43.10 28.59
N SER A 697 11.66 42.56 29.03
CA SER A 697 12.50 43.21 30.03
C SER A 697 13.56 44.14 29.42
N GLY A 698 13.67 44.21 28.08
CA GLY A 698 14.76 44.94 27.40
C GLY A 698 16.15 44.32 27.59
N ALA A 699 16.25 43.13 28.19
CA ALA A 699 17.53 42.47 28.47
C ALA A 699 18.25 42.00 27.20
N ALA A 700 17.50 41.58 26.17
CA ALA A 700 18.10 41.18 24.90
C ALA A 700 18.34 42.42 24.02
N GLN A 701 19.58 42.60 23.57
CA GLN A 701 19.99 43.68 22.69
C GLN A 701 20.82 43.13 21.54
N VAL A 702 20.89 43.86 20.42
CA VAL A 702 21.81 43.55 19.31
C VAL A 702 23.01 44.46 19.41
N LYS A 703 24.22 43.90 19.46
CA LYS A 703 25.45 44.69 19.38
C LYS A 703 25.45 45.47 18.06
N HIS A 704 25.74 46.78 18.12
CA HIS A 704 25.69 47.73 17.00
C HIS A 704 24.29 48.21 16.58
N PHE A 705 23.22 47.63 17.10
CA PHE A 705 21.83 48.06 16.91
C PHE A 705 21.09 48.09 18.25
N ASN A 706 21.71 48.69 19.27
CA ASN A 706 21.07 48.81 20.58
C ASN A 706 20.02 49.93 20.57
N GLU A 707 19.13 49.91 21.57
CA GLU A 707 18.03 50.86 21.69
C GLU A 707 18.51 52.32 21.65
N LYS A 708 19.60 52.65 22.35
CA LYS A 708 20.15 54.01 22.35
C LYS A 708 20.62 54.45 20.97
N GLN A 709 21.24 53.55 20.21
CA GLN A 709 21.70 53.83 18.85
C GLN A 709 20.52 54.06 17.90
N ILE A 710 19.50 53.21 17.96
CA ILE A 710 18.29 53.34 17.13
C ILE A 710 17.53 54.61 17.49
N LEU A 711 17.33 54.91 18.78
CA LEU A 711 16.67 56.14 19.22
C LEU A 711 17.44 57.39 18.79
N ALA A 712 18.77 57.38 18.91
CA ALA A 712 19.59 58.50 18.42
C ALA A 712 19.48 58.70 16.91
N GLU A 713 19.37 57.62 16.13
CA GLU A 713 19.13 57.69 14.68
C GLU A 713 17.76 58.30 14.36
N LEU A 714 16.71 57.89 15.10
CA LEU A 714 15.36 58.46 14.98
C LEU A 714 15.31 59.94 15.39
N GLU A 715 15.94 60.30 16.50
CA GLU A 715 16.09 61.69 16.95
C GLU A 715 16.77 62.55 15.87
N GLY A 716 17.85 62.06 15.27
CA GLY A 716 18.54 62.76 14.18
C GLY A 716 17.64 62.99 12.95
N ILE A 717 16.76 62.04 12.62
CA ILE A 717 15.78 62.19 11.54
C ILE A 717 14.72 63.24 11.92
N VAL A 718 14.17 63.17 13.14
CA VAL A 718 13.15 64.11 13.64
C VAL A 718 13.69 65.53 13.71
N ASP A 719 14.90 65.71 14.23
CA ASP A 719 15.57 67.02 14.28
C ASP A 719 15.81 67.57 12.87
N SER A 720 16.20 66.71 11.92
CA SER A 720 16.39 67.11 10.52
C SER A 720 15.08 67.55 9.88
N LEU A 721 13.96 66.85 10.14
CA LEU A 721 12.62 67.21 9.65
C LEU A 721 12.18 68.56 10.23
N HIS A 722 12.36 68.77 11.53
CA HIS A 722 12.07 70.05 12.19
C HIS A 722 12.88 71.21 11.60
N THR A 723 14.13 70.96 11.20
CA THR A 723 15.01 71.99 10.63
C THR A 723 14.55 72.44 9.22
N VAL A 724 13.86 71.56 8.47
CA VAL A 724 13.29 71.89 7.14
C VAL A 724 11.80 72.29 7.19
N GLY A 725 11.23 72.46 8.39
CA GLY A 725 9.86 72.92 8.59
C GLY A 725 8.79 71.88 8.28
N MET A 726 9.15 70.58 8.33
CA MET A 726 8.20 69.46 8.27
C MET A 726 7.80 68.97 9.66
#